data_AF-A0A955Y268-F1
#
_entry.id   AF-A0A955Y268-F1
#
_cell.length_a   1.000
_cell.length_b   1.000
_cell.length_c   1.000
_cell.angle_alpha   90.00
_cell.angle_beta   90.00
_cell.angle_gamma   90.00
#
_symmetry.space_group_name_H-M   'P 1'
#
loop_
_entity.id
_entity.type
_entity.pdbx_description
1 polymer ?
#
loop_
_entity_poly.entity_id
_entity_poly.type
_entity_poly.pdbx_seq_one_letter_code
_entity_poly.pdbx_strand_id
1 'polypeptide(L)'
;MGTLEAPLLDATPLLAHAPDDVRQRLSTPRAAEILALPAWNGNRLDLLPTFQGPDDPVMLGWIAAWGAEVHPRHDLYRFAHTWSAGVCRHALEAQVAVHRARPDPDGVRWPEILGVIGVSGEVPESLLELLVEQLPGERDRAVQLTRALGEPALAALRVLPPDPYVQEVLREATPARDVPEGLPDDTLGRLLAAWAVHRHPDLARAIERTTEERPAPTGRTKAAVEACWKEIASQADPHDVPRLLAAPWPGDWRRTAERLEALSAFPPDPRIGRSALEASLRFDAWAANPLVLQAVDLARRCADRSLEGLARQLAGARRGEVAITCVLFAAELARLPVGEPEESLPRDPAPSLDGLWAAFWDDPRDAAARLVLADALVAAGDPRGELVQLQEAQRSGKGTAAIERRVSALIREHMDVLTGGLPGVDRKSCVFEGGFLHTVRLTAAAEALVASVDDRAWRTVRRLVLGPKVSFRVAPLVRSLPLLEAVICEPSTLAWMPKDGPLGRIREVGVAEGPLRPVRDGFPDAVTLHVTWGGRSTFALVEEAVDLGFGEVVLHRFPPHDLDEAERLDALAIRCCLVLADPPGPLQPDAPAWRLSLGAGGPWTLTWEGSGRPRIPDGNAILRRLPSTATVGVDPLPTSAMQGLLAGVECDVRG
;
A
#
# COMPACT_ATOMS: atom_id res chain seq x y z
N MET A 1 -22.95 39.38 -1.16
CA MET A 1 -22.60 39.87 -2.51
C MET A 1 -21.57 40.97 -2.35
N GLY A 2 -20.29 40.60 -2.30
CA GLY A 2 -19.19 41.56 -2.42
C GLY A 2 -18.63 41.43 -3.84
N THR A 3 -18.66 42.51 -4.61
CA THR A 3 -18.00 42.61 -5.92
C THR A 3 -16.49 42.58 -5.69
N LEU A 4 -15.87 41.40 -5.82
CA LEU A 4 -14.44 41.30 -6.11
C LEU A 4 -14.26 41.84 -7.52
N GLU A 5 -13.70 43.04 -7.64
CA GLU A 5 -13.13 43.51 -8.91
C GLU A 5 -11.96 42.59 -9.24
N ALA A 6 -12.22 41.55 -10.04
CA ALA A 6 -11.16 40.78 -10.66
C ALA A 6 -10.41 41.72 -11.61
N PRO A 7 -9.07 41.80 -11.54
CA PRO A 7 -8.32 42.61 -12.49
C PRO A 7 -8.65 42.11 -13.91
N LEU A 8 -9.07 43.04 -14.79
CA LEU A 8 -9.16 42.78 -16.22
C LEU A 8 -7.78 42.31 -16.67
N LEU A 9 -7.65 41.02 -16.94
CA LEU A 9 -6.39 40.43 -17.37
C LEU A 9 -6.06 40.93 -18.77
N ASP A 10 -4.84 41.41 -18.93
CA ASP A 10 -4.33 41.86 -20.22
C ASP A 10 -4.21 40.67 -21.18
N ALA A 11 -5.14 40.57 -22.13
CA ALA A 11 -5.16 39.56 -23.19
C ALA A 11 -4.11 39.85 -24.29
N THR A 12 -3.44 41.01 -24.25
CA THR A 12 -2.48 41.45 -25.27
C THR A 12 -1.37 40.42 -25.56
N PRO A 13 -0.78 39.74 -24.57
CA PRO A 13 0.27 38.75 -24.84
C PRO A 13 -0.24 37.51 -25.57
N LEU A 14 -1.46 37.06 -25.28
CA LEU A 14 -2.08 35.92 -25.95
C LEU A 14 -2.45 36.27 -27.41
N LEU A 15 -2.95 37.48 -27.63
CA LEU A 15 -3.24 37.99 -28.96
C LEU A 15 -1.97 38.20 -29.79
N ALA A 16 -0.85 38.63 -29.18
CA ALA A 16 0.40 38.87 -29.91
C ALA A 16 0.96 37.61 -30.59
N HIS A 17 0.70 36.43 -30.04
CA HIS A 17 1.15 35.13 -30.57
C HIS A 17 0.05 34.37 -31.32
N ALA A 18 -1.17 34.92 -31.38
CA ALA A 18 -2.25 34.32 -32.16
C ALA A 18 -2.02 34.57 -33.67
N PRO A 19 -2.34 33.59 -34.54
CA PRO A 19 -2.38 33.79 -35.99
C PRO A 19 -3.19 35.02 -36.38
N ASP A 20 -2.85 35.68 -37.50
CA ASP A 20 -3.48 36.96 -37.89
C ASP A 20 -5.00 36.86 -38.04
N ASP A 21 -5.51 35.73 -38.53
CA ASP A 21 -6.94 35.46 -38.67
C ASP A 21 -7.62 35.28 -37.29
N VAL A 22 -6.95 34.62 -36.34
CA VAL A 22 -7.42 34.51 -34.95
C VAL A 22 -7.43 35.88 -34.27
N ARG A 23 -6.37 36.69 -34.44
CA ARG A 23 -6.31 38.06 -33.93
C ARG A 23 -7.44 38.92 -34.47
N GLN A 24 -7.70 38.87 -35.79
CA GLN A 24 -8.80 39.61 -36.39
C GLN A 24 -10.15 39.19 -35.80
N ARG A 25 -10.39 37.88 -35.61
CA ARG A 25 -11.62 37.37 -35.00
C ARG A 25 -11.78 37.76 -33.53
N LEU A 26 -10.69 37.71 -32.75
CA LEU A 26 -10.67 38.08 -31.33
C LEU A 26 -10.68 39.61 -31.10
N SER A 27 -10.33 40.41 -32.10
CA SER A 27 -10.40 41.88 -32.04
C SER A 27 -11.82 42.45 -32.22
N THR A 28 -12.81 41.59 -32.45
CA THR A 28 -14.21 42.03 -32.60
C THR A 28 -14.78 42.49 -31.25
N PRO A 29 -15.67 43.52 -31.22
CA PRO A 29 -16.34 43.95 -29.98
C PRO A 29 -17.05 42.80 -29.25
N ARG A 30 -17.56 41.83 -30.02
CA ARG A 30 -18.21 40.60 -29.52
C ARG A 30 -17.24 39.71 -28.75
N ALA A 31 -16.03 39.50 -29.27
CA ALA A 31 -15.01 38.74 -28.57
C ALA A 31 -14.57 39.46 -27.29
N ALA A 32 -14.40 40.78 -27.33
CA ALA A 32 -14.11 41.58 -26.15
C ALA A 32 -15.23 41.47 -25.08
N GLU A 33 -16.51 41.46 -25.48
CA GLU A 33 -17.64 41.22 -24.57
C GLU A 33 -17.56 39.84 -23.90
N ILE A 34 -17.26 38.77 -24.66
CA ILE A 34 -17.16 37.41 -24.14
C ILE A 34 -15.98 37.29 -23.15
N LEU A 35 -14.83 37.87 -23.50
CA LEU A 35 -13.63 37.89 -22.67
C LEU A 35 -13.81 38.74 -21.40
N ALA A 36 -14.71 39.73 -21.42
CA ALA A 36 -15.02 40.60 -20.29
C ALA A 36 -16.13 40.08 -19.35
N LEU A 37 -16.78 38.94 -19.66
CA LEU A 37 -17.86 38.41 -18.83
C LEU A 37 -17.34 37.99 -17.45
N PRO A 38 -17.89 38.52 -16.33
CA PRO A 38 -17.53 38.12 -14.96
C PRO A 38 -18.00 36.70 -14.58
N ALA A 39 -18.44 35.90 -15.56
CA ALA A 39 -19.07 34.59 -15.38
C ALA A 39 -18.07 33.43 -15.14
N TRP A 40 -16.77 33.72 -15.00
CA TRP A 40 -15.72 32.71 -14.72
C TRP A 40 -15.70 32.23 -13.26
N ASN A 41 -16.86 32.24 -12.59
CA ASN A 41 -17.00 31.61 -11.29
C ASN A 41 -17.23 30.10 -11.46
N GLY A 42 -16.13 29.33 -11.49
CA GLY A 42 -15.97 27.94 -11.00
C GLY A 42 -16.74 26.79 -11.64
N ASN A 43 -18.01 26.98 -12.05
CA ASN A 43 -18.94 25.89 -12.42
C ASN A 43 -19.71 26.16 -13.73
N ARG A 44 -19.28 27.11 -14.58
CA ARG A 44 -20.09 27.59 -15.72
C ARG A 44 -19.41 27.54 -17.10
N LEU A 45 -18.28 26.87 -17.24
CA LEU A 45 -17.72 26.53 -18.56
C LEU A 45 -18.66 25.60 -19.36
N ASP A 46 -19.52 24.84 -18.66
CA ASP A 46 -20.60 24.02 -19.22
C ASP A 46 -21.64 24.82 -20.04
N LEU A 47 -21.62 26.15 -19.97
CA LEU A 47 -22.53 27.03 -20.71
C LEU A 47 -21.96 27.51 -22.05
N LEU A 48 -20.67 27.28 -22.35
CA LEU A 48 -20.10 27.58 -23.67
C LEU A 48 -20.87 26.93 -24.83
N PRO A 49 -21.34 25.67 -24.73
CA PRO A 49 -22.18 25.05 -25.77
C PRO A 49 -23.61 25.64 -25.85
N THR A 50 -24.10 26.29 -24.78
CA THR A 50 -25.45 26.90 -24.76
C THR A 50 -25.50 28.31 -25.35
N PHE A 51 -24.35 28.89 -25.70
CA PHE A 51 -24.33 30.09 -26.54
C PHE A 51 -24.77 29.70 -27.95
N GLN A 52 -26.05 29.95 -28.29
CA GLN A 52 -26.54 29.87 -29.66
C GLN A 52 -25.90 30.99 -30.49
N GLY A 53 -24.68 30.71 -30.97
CA GLY A 53 -23.80 31.51 -31.80
C GLY A 53 -22.44 31.80 -31.10
N PRO A 54 -21.26 31.47 -31.70
CA PRO A 54 -20.98 31.06 -33.09
C PRO A 54 -20.50 29.61 -33.27
N ASP A 55 -20.74 29.03 -34.45
CA ASP A 55 -20.12 27.80 -34.96
C ASP A 55 -18.63 27.98 -35.32
N ASP A 56 -17.86 28.73 -34.51
CA ASP A 56 -16.43 28.98 -34.77
C ASP A 56 -15.55 28.24 -33.76
N PRO A 57 -15.12 27.00 -34.09
CA PRO A 57 -14.23 26.19 -33.27
C PRO A 57 -12.95 26.91 -32.84
N VAL A 58 -12.47 27.85 -33.68
CA VAL A 58 -11.27 28.65 -33.42
C VAL A 58 -11.49 29.50 -32.19
N MET A 59 -12.54 30.32 -32.18
CA MET A 59 -12.81 31.25 -31.08
C MET A 59 -13.05 30.50 -29.76
N LEU A 60 -13.83 29.40 -29.81
CA LEU A 60 -14.12 28.58 -28.63
C LEU A 60 -12.88 27.90 -28.07
N GLY A 61 -12.00 27.36 -28.93
CA GLY A 61 -10.76 26.73 -28.49
C GLY A 61 -9.83 27.74 -27.81
N TRP A 62 -9.67 28.93 -28.39
CA TRP A 62 -8.82 29.99 -27.83
C TRP A 62 -9.35 30.56 -26.52
N ILE A 63 -10.66 30.75 -26.39
CA ILE A 63 -11.30 31.16 -25.12
C ILE A 63 -11.09 30.09 -24.04
N ALA A 64 -11.26 28.82 -24.40
CA ALA A 64 -11.09 27.71 -23.47
C ALA A 64 -9.66 27.55 -22.97
N ALA A 65 -8.67 27.74 -23.85
CA ALA A 65 -7.26 27.74 -23.46
C ALA A 65 -6.92 28.86 -22.50
N TRP A 66 -7.42 30.08 -22.77
CA TRP A 66 -7.29 31.20 -21.84
C TRP A 66 -7.99 30.92 -20.50
N GLY A 67 -9.12 30.20 -20.56
CA GLY A 67 -9.85 29.55 -19.46
C GLY A 67 -8.95 28.97 -18.38
N ALA A 68 -8.15 27.99 -18.80
CA ALA A 68 -7.30 27.19 -17.93
C ALA A 68 -6.08 27.95 -17.39
N GLU A 69 -5.64 28.99 -18.10
CA GLU A 69 -4.49 29.81 -17.70
C GLU A 69 -4.83 30.72 -16.53
N VAL A 70 -5.95 31.43 -16.62
CA VAL A 70 -6.37 32.39 -15.58
C VAL A 70 -6.79 31.68 -14.30
N HIS A 71 -7.31 30.45 -14.42
CA HIS A 71 -7.78 29.69 -13.29
C HIS A 71 -7.10 28.31 -13.23
N PRO A 72 -6.04 28.14 -12.43
CA PRO A 72 -5.34 26.86 -12.29
C PRO A 72 -6.19 25.71 -11.71
N ARG A 73 -7.44 25.99 -11.28
CA ARG A 73 -8.43 24.95 -10.91
C ARG A 73 -9.24 24.43 -12.10
N HIS A 74 -9.13 25.05 -13.26
CA HIS A 74 -9.87 24.74 -14.46
C HIS A 74 -8.95 23.93 -15.39
N ASP A 75 -9.01 22.62 -15.22
CA ASP A 75 -8.29 21.67 -16.06
C ASP A 75 -8.96 21.58 -17.44
N LEU A 76 -8.19 21.88 -18.48
CA LEU A 76 -8.62 21.86 -19.89
C LEU A 76 -9.22 20.49 -20.29
N TYR A 77 -8.73 19.41 -19.67
CA TYR A 77 -9.22 18.05 -19.87
C TYR A 77 -10.68 17.85 -19.45
N ARG A 78 -11.13 18.49 -18.35
CA ARG A 78 -12.50 18.31 -17.84
C ARG A 78 -13.55 18.75 -18.86
N PHE A 79 -13.23 19.75 -19.67
CA PHE A 79 -14.16 20.33 -20.63
C PHE A 79 -14.05 19.71 -22.03
N ALA A 80 -12.88 19.16 -22.37
CA ALA A 80 -12.63 18.53 -23.67
C ALA A 80 -13.70 17.51 -24.08
N HIS A 81 -14.25 16.74 -23.13
CA HIS A 81 -15.28 15.71 -23.38
C HIS A 81 -16.62 16.25 -23.88
N THR A 82 -16.85 17.55 -23.75
CA THR A 82 -18.07 18.24 -24.19
C THR A 82 -17.87 19.03 -25.49
N TRP A 83 -16.64 19.06 -26.01
CA TRP A 83 -16.26 19.82 -27.19
C TRP A 83 -16.18 18.94 -28.44
N SER A 84 -16.31 19.58 -29.60
CA SER A 84 -15.98 18.92 -30.87
C SER A 84 -14.46 18.81 -31.03
N ALA A 85 -14.00 17.86 -31.86
CA ALA A 85 -12.57 17.69 -32.15
C ALA A 85 -11.90 18.99 -32.63
N GLY A 86 -12.60 19.79 -33.44
CA GLY A 86 -12.10 21.08 -33.92
C GLY A 86 -11.88 22.11 -32.79
N VAL A 87 -12.76 22.15 -31.78
CA VAL A 87 -12.58 23.05 -30.62
C VAL A 87 -11.38 22.59 -29.79
N CYS A 88 -11.25 21.28 -29.55
CA CYS A 88 -10.10 20.73 -28.83
C CYS A 88 -8.78 21.03 -29.54
N ARG A 89 -8.73 20.87 -30.87
CA ARG A 89 -7.55 21.22 -31.68
C ARG A 89 -7.13 22.67 -31.49
N HIS A 90 -8.06 23.61 -31.63
CA HIS A 90 -7.73 25.03 -31.47
C HIS A 90 -7.40 25.41 -30.02
N ALA A 91 -7.94 24.69 -29.04
CA ALA A 91 -7.55 24.85 -27.64
C ALA A 91 -6.10 24.40 -27.41
N LEU A 92 -5.67 23.29 -28.03
CA LEU A 92 -4.28 22.83 -28.02
C LEU A 92 -3.35 23.84 -28.73
N GLU A 93 -3.74 24.35 -29.90
CA GLU A 93 -2.98 25.39 -30.62
C GLU A 93 -2.80 26.66 -29.77
N ALA A 94 -3.86 27.09 -29.08
CA ALA A 94 -3.83 28.23 -28.19
C ALA A 94 -2.93 27.99 -26.97
N GLN A 95 -2.96 26.79 -26.37
CA GLN A 95 -2.09 26.41 -25.26
C GLN A 95 -0.60 26.44 -25.65
N VAL A 96 -0.26 25.94 -26.85
CA VAL A 96 1.10 26.07 -27.39
C VAL A 96 1.51 27.54 -27.54
N ALA A 97 0.62 28.37 -28.09
CA ALA A 97 0.88 29.80 -28.27
C ALA A 97 1.10 30.52 -26.92
N VAL A 98 0.29 30.19 -25.90
CA VAL A 98 0.47 30.73 -24.54
C VAL A 98 1.82 30.34 -23.97
N HIS A 99 2.18 29.06 -24.04
CA HIS A 99 3.44 28.59 -23.49
C HIS A 99 4.64 29.27 -24.16
N ARG A 100 4.60 29.46 -25.49
CA ARG A 100 5.64 30.20 -26.22
C ARG A 100 5.69 31.68 -25.81
N ALA A 101 4.54 32.31 -25.57
CA ALA A 101 4.44 33.71 -25.15
C ALA A 101 4.94 33.94 -23.72
N ARG A 102 4.71 32.95 -22.85
CA ARG A 102 5.00 32.98 -21.42
C ARG A 102 5.53 31.60 -21.01
N PRO A 103 6.84 31.36 -21.17
CA PRO A 103 7.44 30.13 -20.68
C PRO A 103 7.15 30.01 -19.19
N ASP A 104 6.34 29.02 -18.81
CA ASP A 104 6.01 28.76 -17.41
C ASP A 104 7.27 28.24 -16.71
N PRO A 105 7.74 28.85 -15.60
CA PRO A 105 8.84 28.30 -14.82
C PRO A 105 8.58 26.87 -14.30
N ASP A 106 7.31 26.47 -14.16
CA ASP A 106 6.90 25.12 -13.75
C ASP A 106 6.79 24.13 -14.93
N GLY A 107 7.05 24.60 -16.16
CA GLY A 107 7.05 23.80 -17.39
C GLY A 107 5.70 23.70 -18.10
N VAL A 108 5.65 22.96 -19.21
CA VAL A 108 4.40 22.73 -19.96
C VAL A 108 3.46 21.84 -19.14
N ARG A 109 2.15 22.17 -19.11
CA ARG A 109 1.10 21.35 -18.46
C ARG A 109 0.73 20.10 -19.28
N TRP A 110 1.70 19.20 -19.46
CA TRP A 110 1.56 17.99 -20.28
C TRP A 110 0.38 17.08 -19.95
N PRO A 111 -0.01 16.84 -18.67
CA PRO A 111 -1.15 15.98 -18.36
C PRO A 111 -2.47 16.51 -18.95
N GLU A 112 -2.68 17.83 -18.92
CA GLU A 112 -3.88 18.47 -19.47
C GLU A 112 -3.90 18.37 -21.00
N ILE A 113 -2.75 18.64 -21.62
CA ILE A 113 -2.54 18.51 -23.07
C ILE A 113 -2.80 17.08 -23.55
N LEU A 114 -2.24 16.08 -22.86
CA LEU A 114 -2.44 14.65 -23.17
C LEU A 114 -3.90 14.24 -23.05
N GLY A 115 -4.58 14.72 -22.02
CA GLY A 115 -6.01 14.48 -21.84
C GLY A 115 -6.85 15.02 -23.00
N VAL A 116 -6.56 16.25 -23.45
CA VAL A 116 -7.29 16.90 -24.55
C VAL A 116 -6.99 16.22 -25.88
N ILE A 117 -5.75 15.77 -26.10
CA ILE A 117 -5.41 14.98 -27.28
C ILE A 117 -6.22 13.67 -27.32
N GLY A 118 -6.30 12.96 -26.19
CA GLY A 118 -7.06 11.71 -26.10
C GLY A 118 -8.54 11.86 -26.50
N VAL A 119 -9.12 13.05 -26.29
CA VAL A 119 -10.49 13.36 -26.72
C VAL A 119 -10.55 13.82 -28.17
N SER A 120 -9.61 14.66 -28.62
CA SER A 120 -9.64 15.23 -29.98
C SER A 120 -9.29 14.23 -31.07
N GLY A 121 -8.41 13.25 -30.77
CA GLY A 121 -7.83 12.36 -31.77
C GLY A 121 -6.89 13.05 -32.78
N GLU A 122 -6.64 14.35 -32.65
CA GLU A 122 -5.78 15.15 -33.53
C GLU A 122 -4.65 15.81 -32.75
N VAL A 123 -3.47 15.89 -33.36
CA VAL A 123 -2.30 16.56 -32.80
C VAL A 123 -1.99 17.76 -33.68
N PRO A 124 -2.09 19.00 -33.17
CA PRO A 124 -1.66 20.17 -33.93
C PRO A 124 -0.15 20.11 -34.23
N GLU A 125 0.25 20.54 -35.42
CA GLU A 125 1.67 20.61 -35.83
C GLU A 125 2.48 21.48 -34.86
N SER A 126 1.90 22.58 -34.37
CA SER A 126 2.53 23.45 -33.38
C SER A 126 2.85 22.74 -32.05
N LEU A 127 2.07 21.73 -31.67
CA LEU A 127 2.35 20.94 -30.47
C LEU A 127 3.52 19.98 -30.68
N LEU A 128 3.66 19.44 -31.89
CA LEU A 128 4.83 18.64 -32.28
C LEU A 128 6.09 19.51 -32.29
N GLU A 129 6.02 20.73 -32.81
CA GLU A 129 7.14 21.68 -32.74
C GLU A 129 7.52 22.01 -31.29
N LEU A 130 6.53 22.29 -30.43
CA LEU A 130 6.77 22.57 -29.01
C LEU A 130 7.43 21.39 -28.29
N LEU A 131 6.98 20.16 -28.57
CA LEU A 131 7.60 18.95 -28.05
C LEU A 131 9.10 18.93 -28.39
N VAL A 132 9.44 19.22 -29.65
CA VAL A 132 10.82 19.24 -30.13
C VAL A 132 11.66 20.31 -29.46
N GLU A 133 11.08 21.50 -29.26
CA GLU A 133 11.75 22.60 -28.55
C GLU A 133 12.07 22.25 -27.09
N GLN A 134 11.21 21.49 -26.41
CA GLN A 134 11.34 21.16 -24.98
C GLN A 134 12.04 19.81 -24.70
N LEU A 135 12.30 19.00 -25.73
CA LEU A 135 12.96 17.68 -25.63
C LEU A 135 14.22 17.66 -24.74
N PRO A 136 15.14 18.65 -24.79
CA PRO A 136 16.37 18.62 -24.00
C PRO A 136 16.16 18.66 -22.47
N GLY A 137 14.96 19.03 -21.99
CA GLY A 137 14.64 19.12 -20.56
C GLY A 137 13.56 18.15 -20.07
N GLU A 138 12.81 17.50 -20.96
CA GLU A 138 11.58 16.80 -20.61
C GLU A 138 11.45 15.40 -21.28
N ARG A 139 12.56 14.66 -21.35
CA ARG A 139 12.65 13.33 -22.00
C ARG A 139 11.51 12.37 -21.65
N ASP A 140 11.27 12.11 -20.36
CA ASP A 140 10.27 11.12 -19.93
C ASP A 140 8.87 11.49 -20.41
N ARG A 141 8.57 12.80 -20.40
CA ARG A 141 7.30 13.34 -20.89
C ARG A 141 7.20 13.22 -22.40
N ALA A 142 8.30 13.40 -23.14
CA ALA A 142 8.32 13.17 -24.57
C ALA A 142 8.13 11.70 -24.96
N VAL A 143 8.67 10.76 -24.18
CA VAL A 143 8.40 9.31 -24.36
C VAL A 143 6.93 9.01 -24.13
N GLN A 144 6.35 9.52 -23.03
CA GLN A 144 4.92 9.34 -22.73
C GLN A 144 4.04 9.94 -23.82
N LEU A 145 4.37 11.15 -24.30
CA LEU A 145 3.63 11.81 -25.38
C LEU A 145 3.72 11.01 -26.67
N THR A 146 4.92 10.58 -27.05
CA THR A 146 5.13 9.81 -28.28
C THR A 146 4.38 8.47 -28.22
N ARG A 147 4.33 7.81 -27.05
CA ARG A 147 3.53 6.59 -26.84
C ARG A 147 2.03 6.86 -26.93
N ALA A 148 1.54 7.96 -26.36
CA ALA A 148 0.14 8.35 -26.40
C ALA A 148 -0.32 8.75 -27.81
N LEU A 149 0.55 9.43 -28.55
CA LEU A 149 0.28 9.96 -29.89
C LEU A 149 0.48 8.92 -31.01
N GLY A 150 1.24 7.86 -30.75
CA GLY A 150 1.48 6.78 -31.71
C GLY A 150 2.31 7.20 -32.92
N GLU A 151 1.99 6.64 -34.09
CA GLU A 151 2.77 6.83 -35.31
C GLU A 151 2.89 8.29 -35.81
N PRO A 152 1.88 9.17 -35.69
CA PRO A 152 2.06 10.59 -36.04
C PRO A 152 3.22 11.27 -35.31
N ALA A 153 3.40 11.02 -34.01
CA ALA A 153 4.51 11.57 -33.24
C ALA A 153 5.84 10.89 -33.57
N LEU A 154 5.84 9.56 -33.75
CA LEU A 154 7.01 8.83 -34.20
C LEU A 154 7.48 9.32 -35.59
N ALA A 155 6.55 9.58 -36.51
CA ALA A 155 6.85 10.12 -37.83
C ALA A 155 7.44 11.53 -37.76
N ALA A 156 6.88 12.41 -36.92
CA ALA A 156 7.41 13.74 -36.70
C ALA A 156 8.84 13.71 -36.13
N LEU A 157 9.09 12.88 -35.11
CA LEU A 157 10.42 12.70 -34.52
C LEU A 157 11.44 12.13 -35.51
N ARG A 158 11.02 11.27 -36.44
CA ARG A 158 11.91 10.69 -37.48
C ARG A 158 12.37 11.68 -38.54
N VAL A 159 11.65 12.79 -38.74
CA VAL A 159 12.02 13.85 -39.71
C VAL A 159 13.06 14.81 -39.14
N LEU A 160 13.24 14.83 -37.82
CA LEU A 160 14.23 15.66 -37.16
C LEU A 160 15.66 15.19 -37.48
N PRO A 161 16.65 16.10 -37.45
CA PRO A 161 18.05 15.71 -37.50
C PRO A 161 18.35 14.64 -36.44
N PRO A 162 19.25 13.68 -36.71
CA PRO A 162 19.58 12.62 -35.76
C PRO A 162 20.30 13.18 -34.54
N ASP A 163 19.51 13.60 -33.56
CA ASP A 163 19.94 14.02 -32.24
C ASP A 163 19.90 12.82 -31.26
N PRO A 164 20.90 12.63 -30.38
CA PRO A 164 20.93 11.50 -29.44
C PRO A 164 19.66 11.38 -28.57
N TYR A 165 19.06 12.49 -28.14
CA TYR A 165 17.83 12.48 -27.35
C TYR A 165 16.63 12.05 -28.19
N VAL A 166 16.53 12.55 -29.43
CA VAL A 166 15.46 12.13 -30.36
C VAL A 166 15.54 10.63 -30.65
N GLN A 167 16.75 10.11 -30.89
CA GLN A 167 16.96 8.68 -31.13
C GLN A 167 16.61 7.82 -29.91
N GLU A 168 16.89 8.33 -28.71
CA GLU A 168 16.56 7.65 -27.47
C GLU A 168 15.05 7.64 -27.19
N VAL A 169 14.37 8.76 -27.41
CA VAL A 169 12.90 8.83 -27.34
C VAL A 169 12.26 7.90 -28.37
N LEU A 170 12.76 7.88 -29.61
CA LEU A 170 12.30 6.93 -30.64
C LEU A 170 12.52 5.48 -30.22
N ARG A 171 13.66 5.14 -29.62
CA ARG A 171 13.97 3.80 -29.12
C ARG A 171 13.02 3.37 -28.01
N GLU A 172 12.71 4.25 -27.07
CA GLU A 172 11.89 3.94 -25.89
C GLU A 172 10.38 4.02 -26.16
N ALA A 173 9.97 4.86 -27.11
CA ALA A 173 8.58 4.97 -27.53
C ALA A 173 8.19 3.92 -28.58
N THR A 174 9.15 3.33 -29.30
CA THR A 174 8.88 2.22 -30.23
C THR A 174 8.70 0.93 -29.42
N PRO A 175 7.51 0.30 -29.42
CA PRO A 175 7.31 -0.95 -28.69
C PRO A 175 8.29 -2.02 -29.20
N ALA A 176 8.97 -2.69 -28.27
CA ALA A 176 9.97 -3.72 -28.57
C ALA A 176 9.38 -4.75 -29.54
N ARG A 177 9.96 -4.82 -30.74
CA ARG A 177 9.49 -5.68 -31.84
C ARG A 177 9.95 -7.13 -31.71
N ASP A 178 10.85 -7.43 -30.79
CA ASP A 178 11.54 -8.71 -30.77
C ASP A 178 10.94 -9.63 -29.71
N VAL A 179 9.98 -10.45 -30.15
CA VAL A 179 9.66 -11.70 -29.47
C VAL A 179 10.76 -12.69 -29.89
N PRO A 180 11.52 -13.30 -28.97
CA PRO A 180 12.56 -14.27 -29.33
C PRO A 180 11.96 -15.44 -30.13
N GLU A 181 12.54 -15.76 -31.28
CA GLU A 181 12.23 -17.00 -32.00
C GLU A 181 12.60 -18.21 -31.12
N GLY A 182 11.68 -19.15 -30.94
CA GLY A 182 11.91 -20.40 -30.17
C GLY A 182 11.34 -20.44 -28.75
N LEU A 183 10.19 -19.80 -28.51
CA LEU A 183 9.50 -19.85 -27.22
C LEU A 183 9.05 -21.30 -26.87
N PRO A 184 9.13 -21.72 -25.59
CA PRO A 184 8.69 -23.06 -25.16
C PRO A 184 7.21 -23.34 -25.48
N ASP A 185 6.84 -24.61 -25.67
CA ASP A 185 5.47 -25.06 -26.01
C ASP A 185 4.37 -24.55 -25.06
N ASP A 186 4.70 -24.23 -23.79
CA ASP A 186 3.76 -23.70 -22.79
C ASP A 186 3.76 -22.15 -22.68
N THR A 187 4.19 -21.44 -23.72
CA THR A 187 4.25 -19.97 -23.64
C THR A 187 2.87 -19.33 -23.66
N LEU A 188 1.94 -19.84 -24.47
CA LEU A 188 0.56 -19.35 -24.50
C LEU A 188 -0.13 -19.54 -23.15
N GLY A 189 0.04 -20.70 -22.50
CA GLY A 189 -0.51 -20.99 -21.18
C GLY A 189 -0.03 -19.99 -20.12
N ARG A 190 1.28 -19.70 -20.10
CA ARG A 190 1.87 -18.71 -19.19
C ARG A 190 1.39 -17.28 -19.47
N LEU A 191 1.27 -16.89 -20.74
CA LEU A 191 0.74 -15.57 -21.10
C LEU A 191 -0.72 -15.41 -20.70
N LEU A 192 -1.56 -16.43 -20.91
CA LEU A 192 -2.96 -16.43 -20.47
C LEU A 192 -3.07 -16.38 -18.95
N ALA A 193 -2.23 -17.12 -18.21
CA ALA A 193 -2.18 -17.07 -16.76
C ALA A 193 -1.74 -15.69 -16.23
N ALA A 194 -0.71 -15.08 -16.84
CA ALA A 194 -0.29 -13.72 -16.49
C ALA A 194 -1.40 -12.70 -16.80
N TRP A 195 -2.02 -12.81 -17.97
CA TRP A 195 -3.15 -11.96 -18.33
C TRP A 195 -4.37 -12.18 -17.43
N ALA A 196 -4.58 -13.41 -16.92
CA ALA A 196 -5.60 -13.75 -15.94
C ALA A 196 -5.52 -12.89 -14.67
N VAL A 197 -4.29 -12.60 -14.24
CA VAL A 197 -3.99 -11.83 -13.04
C VAL A 197 -3.96 -10.34 -13.33
N HIS A 198 -3.25 -9.92 -14.39
CA HIS A 198 -2.92 -8.51 -14.61
C HIS A 198 -3.87 -7.78 -15.56
N ARG A 199 -4.59 -8.49 -16.43
CA ARG A 199 -5.52 -7.93 -17.44
C ARG A 199 -4.90 -6.86 -18.34
N HIS A 200 -3.59 -6.92 -18.56
CA HIS A 200 -2.87 -5.88 -19.28
C HIS A 200 -3.06 -5.97 -20.81
N PRO A 201 -3.33 -4.86 -21.53
CA PRO A 201 -3.50 -4.88 -22.99
C PRO A 201 -2.29 -5.42 -23.78
N ASP A 202 -1.07 -5.24 -23.27
CA ASP A 202 0.13 -5.76 -23.96
C ASP A 202 0.25 -7.27 -23.87
N LEU A 203 -0.20 -7.87 -22.76
CA LEU A 203 -0.31 -9.33 -22.64
C LEU A 203 -1.37 -9.87 -23.61
N ALA A 204 -2.50 -9.16 -23.78
CA ALA A 204 -3.50 -9.53 -24.79
C ALA A 204 -2.91 -9.51 -26.22
N ARG A 205 -2.14 -8.46 -26.56
CA ARG A 205 -1.40 -8.38 -27.84
C ARG A 205 -0.32 -9.44 -27.98
N ALA A 206 0.33 -9.84 -26.89
CA ALA A 206 1.31 -10.94 -26.90
C ALA A 206 0.64 -12.30 -27.12
N ILE A 207 -0.52 -12.54 -26.48
CA ILE A 207 -1.35 -13.74 -26.67
C ILE A 207 -1.75 -13.89 -28.14
N GLU A 208 -2.20 -12.81 -28.78
CA GLU A 208 -2.54 -12.81 -30.21
C GLU A 208 -1.34 -13.19 -31.09
N ARG A 209 -0.16 -12.62 -30.83
CA ARG A 209 1.07 -12.88 -31.61
C ARG A 209 1.65 -14.28 -31.40
N THR A 210 1.51 -14.84 -30.20
CA THR A 210 2.15 -16.11 -29.82
C THR A 210 1.36 -17.33 -30.31
N THR A 211 0.14 -17.13 -30.80
CA THR A 211 -0.68 -18.29 -31.20
C THR A 211 -0.39 -18.71 -32.63
N GLU A 212 0.00 -19.97 -32.81
CA GLU A 212 0.17 -20.56 -34.12
C GLU A 212 -1.14 -20.59 -34.92
N GLU A 213 -1.08 -20.23 -36.19
CA GLU A 213 -2.23 -20.29 -37.09
C GLU A 213 -2.60 -21.76 -37.40
N ARG A 214 -3.65 -22.25 -36.75
CA ARG A 214 -4.32 -23.50 -37.12
C ARG A 214 -5.42 -23.21 -38.16
N PRO A 215 -5.68 -24.11 -39.13
CA PRO A 215 -6.72 -23.89 -40.13
C PRO A 215 -8.11 -23.83 -39.48
N ALA A 216 -8.94 -22.89 -39.96
CA ALA A 216 -10.32 -22.76 -39.51
C ALA A 216 -11.11 -24.07 -39.78
N PRO A 217 -12.09 -24.41 -38.93
CA PRO A 217 -13.01 -25.53 -39.15
C PRO A 217 -13.62 -25.47 -40.56
N THR A 218 -13.46 -26.55 -41.35
CA THR A 218 -13.94 -26.62 -42.73
C THR A 218 -14.92 -27.78 -42.94
N GLY A 219 -15.78 -27.68 -43.94
CA GLY A 219 -16.79 -28.69 -44.25
C GLY A 219 -17.55 -28.36 -45.54
N ARG A 220 -18.03 -29.38 -46.24
CA ARG A 220 -18.76 -29.20 -47.52
C ARG A 220 -20.13 -28.51 -47.36
N THR A 221 -20.69 -28.52 -46.16
CA THR A 221 -21.98 -27.91 -45.83
C THR A 221 -21.86 -27.08 -44.56
N LYS A 222 -22.77 -26.11 -44.36
CA LYS A 222 -22.83 -25.32 -43.12
C LYS A 222 -22.98 -26.22 -41.88
N ALA A 223 -23.72 -27.32 -41.99
CA ALA A 223 -23.89 -28.29 -40.91
C ALA A 223 -22.58 -29.04 -40.61
N ALA A 224 -21.80 -29.39 -41.64
CA ALA A 224 -20.49 -30.04 -41.44
C ALA A 224 -19.47 -29.08 -40.80
N VAL A 225 -19.47 -27.80 -41.21
CA VAL A 225 -18.64 -26.77 -40.55
C VAL A 225 -19.03 -26.62 -39.09
N GLU A 226 -20.34 -26.57 -38.78
CA GLU A 226 -20.82 -26.42 -37.41
C GLU A 226 -20.49 -27.65 -36.54
N ALA A 227 -20.61 -28.86 -37.09
CA ALA A 227 -20.22 -30.08 -36.38
C ALA A 227 -18.72 -30.10 -36.07
N CYS A 228 -17.88 -29.76 -37.04
CA CYS A 228 -16.43 -29.65 -36.86
C CYS A 228 -16.07 -28.56 -35.84
N TRP A 229 -16.74 -27.40 -35.89
CA TRP A 229 -16.56 -26.32 -34.93
C TRP A 229 -16.90 -26.77 -33.51
N LYS A 230 -18.03 -27.44 -33.30
CA LYS A 230 -18.47 -27.95 -31.99
C LYS A 230 -17.54 -29.03 -31.43
N GLU A 231 -17.05 -29.92 -32.29
CA GLU A 231 -16.06 -30.94 -31.91
C GLU A 231 -14.78 -30.29 -31.37
N ILE A 232 -14.24 -29.30 -32.08
CA ILE A 232 -13.04 -28.56 -31.65
C ILE A 232 -13.32 -27.77 -30.37
N ALA A 233 -14.43 -27.03 -30.31
CA ALA A 233 -14.78 -26.22 -29.15
C ALA A 233 -14.95 -27.06 -27.86
N SER A 234 -15.41 -28.30 -27.98
CA SER A 234 -15.59 -29.22 -26.83
C SER A 234 -14.29 -29.60 -26.13
N GLN A 235 -13.15 -29.41 -26.79
CA GLN A 235 -11.82 -29.70 -26.23
C GLN A 235 -11.34 -28.58 -25.29
N ALA A 236 -11.92 -27.37 -25.41
CA ALA A 236 -11.55 -26.20 -24.64
C ALA A 236 -10.04 -25.85 -24.65
N ASP A 237 -9.32 -26.23 -25.71
CA ASP A 237 -7.89 -25.94 -25.89
C ASP A 237 -7.67 -24.45 -26.24
N PRO A 238 -6.97 -23.64 -25.42
CA PRO A 238 -6.71 -22.24 -25.73
C PRO A 238 -5.95 -22.01 -27.05
N HIS A 239 -5.21 -23.00 -27.56
CA HIS A 239 -4.56 -22.91 -28.87
C HIS A 239 -5.56 -22.97 -30.04
N ASP A 240 -6.77 -23.48 -29.80
CA ASP A 240 -7.82 -23.57 -30.82
C ASP A 240 -8.69 -22.33 -30.93
N VAL A 241 -8.57 -21.39 -29.98
CA VAL A 241 -9.36 -20.16 -29.96
C VAL A 241 -9.26 -19.40 -31.29
N PRO A 242 -8.07 -19.12 -31.88
CA PRO A 242 -8.01 -18.38 -33.15
C PRO A 242 -8.70 -19.09 -34.31
N ARG A 243 -8.55 -20.42 -34.44
CA ARG A 243 -9.22 -21.15 -35.53
C ARG A 243 -10.73 -21.19 -35.35
N LEU A 244 -11.21 -21.28 -34.10
CA LEU A 244 -12.64 -21.23 -33.79
C LEU A 244 -13.22 -19.85 -34.10
N LEU A 245 -12.49 -18.77 -33.80
CA LEU A 245 -12.91 -17.39 -34.06
C LEU A 245 -12.76 -16.99 -35.55
N ALA A 246 -11.84 -17.62 -36.28
CA ALA A 246 -11.69 -17.44 -37.73
C ALA A 246 -12.82 -18.10 -38.54
N ALA A 247 -13.55 -19.07 -37.96
CA ALA A 247 -14.71 -19.66 -38.60
C ALA A 247 -15.81 -18.60 -38.81
N PRO A 248 -16.46 -18.53 -39.99
CA PRO A 248 -17.56 -17.59 -40.21
C PRO A 248 -18.65 -17.75 -39.14
N TRP A 249 -19.00 -16.65 -38.47
CA TRP A 249 -20.12 -16.63 -37.52
C TRP A 249 -21.43 -17.00 -38.22
N PRO A 250 -22.34 -17.73 -37.54
CA PRO A 250 -23.65 -18.05 -38.10
C PRO A 250 -24.41 -16.77 -38.46
N GLY A 251 -25.21 -16.81 -39.54
CA GLY A 251 -26.06 -15.67 -39.94
C GLY A 251 -27.33 -15.51 -39.09
N ASP A 252 -27.52 -16.35 -38.07
CA ASP A 252 -28.64 -16.35 -37.14
C ASP A 252 -28.12 -16.16 -35.71
N TRP A 253 -28.82 -15.33 -34.94
CA TRP A 253 -28.38 -14.96 -33.59
C TRP A 253 -28.45 -16.15 -32.61
N ARG A 254 -29.33 -17.13 -32.83
CA ARG A 254 -29.47 -18.30 -31.93
C ARG A 254 -28.27 -19.22 -32.02
N ARG A 255 -27.84 -19.58 -33.23
CA ARG A 255 -26.60 -20.36 -33.42
C ARG A 255 -25.36 -19.58 -33.00
N THR A 256 -25.37 -18.26 -33.15
CA THR A 256 -24.28 -17.42 -32.60
C THR A 256 -24.25 -17.53 -31.07
N ALA A 257 -25.41 -17.50 -30.41
CA ALA A 257 -25.52 -17.68 -28.96
C ALA A 257 -25.02 -19.06 -28.50
N GLU A 258 -25.34 -20.13 -29.24
CA GLU A 258 -24.79 -21.48 -29.00
C GLU A 258 -23.25 -21.49 -29.06
N ARG A 259 -22.64 -20.77 -30.02
CA ARG A 259 -21.17 -20.66 -30.09
C ARG A 259 -20.59 -19.87 -28.92
N LEU A 260 -21.23 -18.77 -28.50
CA LEU A 260 -20.79 -18.02 -27.32
C LEU A 260 -20.92 -18.85 -26.03
N GLU A 261 -21.91 -19.74 -25.96
CA GLU A 261 -22.08 -20.68 -24.86
C GLU A 261 -20.94 -21.71 -24.84
N ALA A 262 -20.57 -22.28 -25.98
CA ALA A 262 -19.43 -23.19 -26.05
C ALA A 262 -18.11 -22.48 -25.70
N LEU A 263 -17.90 -21.24 -26.19
CA LEU A 263 -16.72 -20.44 -25.84
C LEU A 263 -16.68 -20.05 -24.35
N SER A 264 -17.82 -20.10 -23.64
CA SER A 264 -17.87 -19.82 -22.20
C SER A 264 -17.15 -20.84 -21.34
N ALA A 265 -16.88 -22.04 -21.88
CA ALA A 265 -16.17 -23.12 -21.20
C ALA A 265 -14.64 -22.97 -21.23
N PHE A 266 -14.11 -22.06 -22.05
CA PHE A 266 -12.68 -21.78 -22.13
C PHE A 266 -12.21 -20.97 -20.91
N PRO A 267 -10.93 -21.10 -20.51
CA PRO A 267 -10.32 -20.16 -19.58
C PRO A 267 -10.49 -18.70 -20.06
N PRO A 268 -10.47 -17.71 -19.15
CA PRO A 268 -10.52 -16.31 -19.55
C PRO A 268 -9.46 -15.99 -20.60
N ASP A 269 -9.90 -15.46 -21.74
CA ASP A 269 -9.06 -15.20 -22.90
C ASP A 269 -9.49 -13.88 -23.57
N PRO A 270 -8.59 -12.89 -23.75
CA PRO A 270 -8.95 -11.58 -24.28
C PRO A 270 -9.55 -11.65 -25.69
N ARG A 271 -9.15 -12.66 -26.48
CA ARG A 271 -9.60 -12.86 -27.86
C ARG A 271 -11.08 -13.21 -27.91
N ILE A 272 -11.53 -14.04 -26.97
CA ILE A 272 -12.93 -14.48 -26.87
C ILE A 272 -13.84 -13.29 -26.54
N GLY A 273 -13.45 -12.47 -25.56
CA GLY A 273 -14.22 -11.27 -25.19
C GLY A 273 -14.39 -10.29 -26.35
N ARG A 274 -13.33 -10.03 -27.11
CA ARG A 274 -13.37 -9.15 -28.29
C ARG A 274 -14.32 -9.69 -29.36
N SER A 275 -14.09 -10.94 -29.80
CA SER A 275 -14.88 -11.53 -30.88
C SER A 275 -16.36 -11.73 -30.51
N ALA A 276 -16.67 -11.93 -29.23
CA ALA A 276 -18.06 -12.00 -28.77
C ALA A 276 -18.80 -10.67 -28.98
N LEU A 277 -18.18 -9.54 -28.61
CA LEU A 277 -18.78 -8.22 -28.83
C LEU A 277 -18.91 -7.91 -30.32
N GLU A 278 -17.88 -8.18 -31.12
CA GLU A 278 -17.91 -7.99 -32.58
C GLU A 278 -18.99 -8.83 -33.27
N ALA A 279 -19.15 -10.11 -32.87
CA ALA A 279 -20.19 -10.97 -33.39
C ALA A 279 -21.60 -10.41 -33.06
N SER A 280 -21.77 -9.88 -31.85
CA SER A 280 -23.05 -9.31 -31.40
C SER A 280 -23.45 -8.04 -32.16
N LEU A 281 -22.48 -7.23 -32.63
CA LEU A 281 -22.73 -6.02 -33.41
C LEU A 281 -23.38 -6.29 -34.78
N ARG A 282 -23.32 -7.54 -35.28
CA ARG A 282 -23.88 -7.94 -36.58
C ARG A 282 -25.41 -8.09 -36.58
N PHE A 283 -26.04 -8.13 -35.41
CA PHE A 283 -27.47 -8.42 -35.27
C PHE A 283 -28.21 -7.23 -34.67
N ASP A 284 -28.84 -6.38 -35.48
CA ASP A 284 -29.56 -5.19 -35.00
C ASP A 284 -30.95 -5.47 -34.42
N ALA A 285 -31.57 -6.59 -34.82
CA ALA A 285 -32.91 -6.97 -34.40
C ALA A 285 -33.05 -7.07 -32.86
N TRP A 286 -34.14 -6.54 -32.32
CA TRP A 286 -34.46 -6.59 -30.89
C TRP A 286 -34.50 -8.02 -30.31
N ALA A 287 -34.89 -9.00 -31.13
CA ALA A 287 -34.89 -10.41 -30.74
C ALA A 287 -33.49 -10.97 -30.43
N ALA A 288 -32.41 -10.29 -30.84
CA ALA A 288 -31.02 -10.66 -30.55
C ALA A 288 -30.50 -10.10 -29.21
N ASN A 289 -31.34 -9.41 -28.41
CA ASN A 289 -30.95 -8.92 -27.09
C ASN A 289 -30.33 -9.99 -26.16
N PRO A 290 -30.83 -11.25 -26.11
CA PRO A 290 -30.20 -12.30 -25.31
C PRO A 290 -28.75 -12.60 -25.73
N LEU A 291 -28.46 -12.60 -27.03
CA LEU A 291 -27.10 -12.77 -27.56
C LEU A 291 -26.18 -11.65 -27.08
N VAL A 292 -26.67 -10.41 -27.08
CA VAL A 292 -25.89 -9.23 -26.66
C VAL A 292 -25.53 -9.33 -25.18
N LEU A 293 -26.49 -9.69 -24.33
CA LEU A 293 -26.23 -9.86 -22.90
C LEU A 293 -25.20 -10.97 -22.65
N GLN A 294 -25.32 -12.09 -23.36
CA GLN A 294 -24.35 -13.18 -23.29
C GLN A 294 -22.94 -12.76 -23.74
N ALA A 295 -22.83 -11.94 -24.79
CA ALA A 295 -21.57 -11.39 -25.26
C ALA A 295 -20.94 -10.44 -24.23
N VAL A 296 -21.75 -9.59 -23.59
CA VAL A 296 -21.29 -8.70 -22.51
C VAL A 296 -20.82 -9.50 -21.31
N ASP A 297 -21.52 -10.54 -20.89
CA ASP A 297 -21.10 -11.38 -19.75
C ASP A 297 -19.80 -12.14 -20.05
N LEU A 298 -19.62 -12.62 -21.28
CA LEU A 298 -18.37 -13.24 -21.72
C LEU A 298 -17.21 -12.23 -21.75
N ALA A 299 -17.45 -11.03 -22.27
CA ALA A 299 -16.47 -9.95 -22.25
C ALA A 299 -16.12 -9.48 -20.83
N ARG A 300 -17.09 -9.46 -19.90
CA ARG A 300 -16.89 -9.09 -18.50
C ARG A 300 -16.01 -10.10 -17.75
N ARG A 301 -16.15 -11.40 -18.03
CA ARG A 301 -15.22 -12.43 -17.53
C ARG A 301 -13.80 -12.24 -18.03
N CYS A 302 -13.65 -11.68 -19.23
CA CYS A 302 -12.35 -11.35 -19.79
C CYS A 302 -11.76 -10.10 -19.11
N ALA A 303 -12.60 -9.11 -18.77
CA ALA A 303 -12.19 -7.86 -18.12
C ALA A 303 -11.01 -7.17 -18.84
N ASP A 304 -11.02 -7.21 -20.18
CA ASP A 304 -10.01 -6.56 -21.01
C ASP A 304 -10.41 -5.10 -21.27
N ARG A 305 -9.60 -4.15 -20.78
CA ARG A 305 -9.84 -2.72 -20.98
C ARG A 305 -9.88 -2.30 -22.45
N SER A 306 -9.20 -3.04 -23.35
CA SER A 306 -9.25 -2.76 -24.79
C SER A 306 -10.65 -2.91 -25.40
N LEU A 307 -11.59 -3.54 -24.68
CA LEU A 307 -12.98 -3.73 -25.11
C LEU A 307 -13.87 -2.49 -24.89
N GLU A 308 -13.37 -1.46 -24.21
CA GLU A 308 -14.12 -0.24 -23.87
C GLU A 308 -14.76 0.41 -25.11
N GLY A 309 -14.01 0.52 -26.21
CA GLY A 309 -14.50 1.08 -27.48
C GLY A 309 -15.64 0.27 -28.10
N LEU A 310 -15.50 -1.06 -28.12
CA LEU A 310 -16.54 -1.96 -28.63
C LEU A 310 -17.80 -1.94 -27.75
N ALA A 311 -17.63 -1.88 -26.42
CA ALA A 311 -18.74 -1.77 -25.49
C ALA A 311 -19.54 -0.47 -25.69
N ARG A 312 -18.86 0.67 -25.93
CA ARG A 312 -19.51 1.93 -26.28
C ARG A 312 -20.23 1.87 -27.61
N GLN A 313 -19.61 1.28 -28.64
CA GLN A 313 -20.25 1.10 -29.94
C GLN A 313 -21.52 0.25 -29.82
N LEU A 314 -21.47 -0.83 -29.04
CA LEU A 314 -22.62 -1.69 -28.78
C LEU A 314 -23.71 -0.95 -28.00
N ALA A 315 -23.35 -0.10 -27.03
CA ALA A 315 -24.30 0.75 -26.32
C ALA A 315 -25.04 1.70 -27.28
N GLY A 316 -24.33 2.34 -28.23
CA GLY A 316 -24.93 3.23 -29.23
C GLY A 316 -25.83 2.52 -30.24
N ALA A 317 -25.56 1.24 -30.53
CA ALA A 317 -26.35 0.43 -31.45
C ALA A 317 -27.65 -0.14 -30.83
N ARG A 318 -27.83 -0.03 -29.50
CA ARG A 318 -28.93 -0.69 -28.76
C ARG A 318 -29.91 0.31 -28.15
N ARG A 319 -31.07 -0.19 -27.73
CA ARG A 319 -32.12 0.59 -27.05
C ARG A 319 -32.54 -0.09 -25.75
N GLY A 320 -33.06 0.70 -24.81
CA GLY A 320 -33.60 0.21 -23.54
C GLY A 320 -32.54 -0.40 -22.61
N GLU A 321 -32.93 -1.44 -21.89
CA GLU A 321 -32.13 -2.09 -20.84
C GLU A 321 -30.77 -2.64 -21.33
N VAL A 322 -30.72 -3.13 -22.58
CA VAL A 322 -29.46 -3.64 -23.17
C VAL A 322 -28.46 -2.52 -23.41
N ALA A 323 -28.93 -1.34 -23.85
CA ALA A 323 -28.05 -0.19 -24.01
C ALA A 323 -27.47 0.24 -22.66
N ILE A 324 -28.30 0.29 -21.61
CA ILE A 324 -27.86 0.60 -20.24
C ILE A 324 -26.80 -0.40 -19.78
N THR A 325 -27.03 -1.70 -20.00
CA THR A 325 -26.07 -2.74 -19.63
C THR A 325 -24.72 -2.56 -20.34
N CYS A 326 -24.72 -2.22 -21.62
CA CYS A 326 -23.50 -1.94 -22.38
C CYS A 326 -22.78 -0.67 -21.90
N VAL A 327 -23.52 0.39 -21.54
CA VAL A 327 -22.94 1.62 -20.96
C VAL A 327 -22.28 1.32 -19.62
N LEU A 328 -22.96 0.59 -18.73
CA LEU A 328 -22.43 0.22 -17.43
C LEU A 328 -21.17 -0.65 -17.58
N PHE A 329 -21.17 -1.58 -18.53
CA PHE A 329 -20.00 -2.40 -18.83
C PHE A 329 -18.83 -1.56 -19.39
N ALA A 330 -19.08 -0.62 -20.30
CA ALA A 330 -18.03 0.29 -20.78
C ALA A 330 -17.44 1.15 -19.64
N ALA A 331 -18.28 1.62 -18.72
CA ALA A 331 -17.84 2.38 -17.54
C ALA A 331 -17.04 1.51 -16.56
N GLU A 332 -17.40 0.24 -16.41
CA GLU A 332 -16.65 -0.75 -15.62
C GLU A 332 -15.24 -0.95 -16.21
N LEU A 333 -15.13 -1.19 -17.52
CA LEU A 333 -13.84 -1.33 -18.22
C LEU A 333 -12.96 -0.08 -18.09
N ALA A 334 -13.55 1.11 -18.21
CA ALA A 334 -12.82 2.37 -18.08
C ALA A 334 -12.24 2.59 -16.66
N ARG A 335 -12.86 1.98 -15.65
CA ARG A 335 -12.41 2.05 -14.24
C ARG A 335 -11.39 0.97 -13.88
N LEU A 336 -11.22 -0.07 -14.70
CA LEU A 336 -10.20 -1.07 -14.44
C LEU A 336 -8.85 -0.35 -14.41
N PRO A 337 -8.06 -0.50 -13.32
CA PRO A 337 -6.73 0.06 -13.29
C PRO A 337 -6.01 -0.47 -14.53
N VAL A 338 -5.40 0.42 -15.32
CA VAL A 338 -4.28 -0.04 -16.14
C VAL A 338 -3.25 -0.40 -15.10
N GLY A 339 -3.16 -1.68 -14.73
CA GLY A 339 -1.97 -2.13 -14.04
C GLY A 339 -0.85 -1.68 -14.96
N GLU A 340 -0.01 -0.74 -14.52
CA GLU A 340 1.20 -0.47 -15.28
C GLU A 340 1.81 -1.85 -15.55
N PRO A 341 2.13 -2.17 -16.81
CA PRO A 341 2.82 -3.42 -17.07
C PRO A 341 4.00 -3.35 -16.12
N GLU A 342 4.03 -4.26 -15.14
CA GLU A 342 5.18 -4.38 -14.27
C GLU A 342 6.27 -4.78 -15.25
N GLU A 343 6.93 -3.73 -15.74
CA GLU A 343 7.86 -3.76 -16.82
C GLU A 343 8.86 -4.79 -16.32
N SER A 344 9.02 -5.87 -17.07
CA SER A 344 10.16 -6.73 -16.92
C SER A 344 11.38 -5.88 -17.30
N LEU A 345 11.72 -4.94 -16.42
CA LEU A 345 13.02 -4.30 -16.36
C LEU A 345 14.01 -5.45 -16.39
N PRO A 346 15.19 -5.26 -17.02
CA PRO A 346 16.31 -6.13 -16.71
C PRO A 346 16.37 -6.17 -15.19
N ARG A 347 16.07 -7.35 -14.59
CA ARG A 347 16.13 -7.50 -13.13
C ARG A 347 17.51 -6.98 -12.77
N ASP A 348 17.56 -5.87 -12.05
CA ASP A 348 18.79 -5.50 -11.36
C ASP A 348 19.27 -6.78 -10.70
N PRO A 349 20.55 -7.15 -10.90
CA PRO A 349 21.08 -8.40 -10.39
C PRO A 349 20.62 -8.51 -8.95
N ALA A 350 19.94 -9.62 -8.62
CA ALA A 350 19.31 -9.79 -7.32
C ALA A 350 20.28 -9.29 -6.26
N PRO A 351 19.84 -8.37 -5.37
CA PRO A 351 20.75 -7.69 -4.46
C PRO A 351 21.59 -8.74 -3.75
N SER A 352 22.91 -8.52 -3.76
CA SER A 352 23.84 -9.41 -3.06
C SER A 352 23.40 -9.59 -1.60
N LEU A 353 23.77 -10.70 -0.97
CA LEU A 353 23.44 -10.95 0.43
C LEU A 353 23.89 -9.78 1.34
N ASP A 354 25.02 -9.15 1.03
CA ASP A 354 25.52 -7.96 1.73
C ASP A 354 24.61 -6.73 1.54
N GLY A 355 24.08 -6.55 0.33
CA GLY A 355 23.09 -5.50 0.04
C GLY A 355 21.77 -5.71 0.79
N LEU A 356 21.32 -6.96 0.90
CA LEU A 356 20.13 -7.32 1.69
C LEU A 356 20.36 -7.09 3.19
N TRP A 357 21.55 -7.44 3.69
CA TRP A 357 21.93 -7.10 5.07
C TRP A 357 21.94 -5.60 5.29
N ALA A 358 22.51 -4.81 4.38
CA ALA A 358 22.54 -3.35 4.49
C ALA A 358 21.13 -2.76 4.56
N ALA A 359 20.24 -3.16 3.64
CA ALA A 359 18.84 -2.72 3.63
C ALA A 359 18.10 -3.07 4.93
N PHE A 360 18.31 -4.28 5.47
CA PHE A 360 17.76 -4.66 6.76
C PHE A 360 18.31 -3.79 7.92
N TRP A 361 19.60 -3.46 7.91
CA TRP A 361 20.20 -2.65 8.98
C TRP A 361 19.81 -1.18 8.94
N ASP A 362 19.27 -0.70 7.81
CA ASP A 362 18.71 0.64 7.65
C ASP A 362 17.34 0.76 8.34
N ASP A 363 16.47 -0.25 8.22
CA ASP A 363 15.26 -0.38 9.04
C ASP A 363 14.97 -1.82 9.46
N PRO A 364 15.45 -2.27 10.65
CA PRO A 364 15.22 -3.63 11.12
C PRO A 364 13.76 -3.99 11.37
N ARG A 365 12.86 -3.00 11.36
CA ARG A 365 11.42 -3.19 11.60
C ARG A 365 10.64 -3.53 10.33
N ASP A 366 11.19 -3.29 9.15
CA ASP A 366 10.53 -3.62 7.89
C ASP A 366 10.40 -5.15 7.72
N ALA A 367 9.16 -5.62 7.78
CA ALA A 367 8.84 -7.04 7.62
C ALA A 367 9.13 -7.55 6.20
N ALA A 368 8.98 -6.70 5.18
CA ALA A 368 9.26 -7.08 3.79
C ALA A 368 10.77 -7.27 3.59
N ALA A 369 11.59 -6.31 4.03
CA ALA A 369 13.06 -6.43 3.99
C ALA A 369 13.56 -7.68 4.75
N ARG A 370 12.97 -7.99 5.92
CA ARG A 370 13.29 -9.20 6.68
C ARG A 370 12.98 -10.49 5.91
N LEU A 371 11.82 -10.58 5.25
CA LEU A 371 11.44 -11.77 4.48
C LEU A 371 12.32 -11.97 3.25
N VAL A 372 12.68 -10.90 2.53
CA VAL A 372 13.61 -10.97 1.40
C VAL A 372 14.99 -11.43 1.87
N LEU A 373 15.49 -10.89 2.98
CA LEU A 373 16.73 -11.35 3.60
C LEU A 373 16.63 -12.82 4.04
N ALA A 374 15.49 -13.24 4.59
CA ALA A 374 15.29 -14.60 5.05
C ALA A 374 15.41 -15.62 3.92
N ASP A 375 14.82 -15.34 2.76
CA ASP A 375 14.91 -16.20 1.58
C ASP A 375 16.37 -16.35 1.11
N ALA A 376 17.13 -15.26 1.10
CA ALA A 376 18.55 -15.28 0.77
C ALA A 376 19.39 -16.05 1.81
N LEU A 377 19.06 -15.92 3.10
CA LEU A 377 19.72 -16.66 4.19
C LEU A 377 19.44 -18.16 4.12
N VAL A 378 18.21 -18.57 3.80
CA VAL A 378 17.86 -19.98 3.57
C VAL A 378 18.67 -20.54 2.39
N ALA A 379 18.77 -19.79 1.29
CA ALA A 379 19.58 -20.20 0.14
C ALA A 379 21.08 -20.34 0.49
N ALA A 380 21.58 -19.51 1.41
CA ALA A 380 22.95 -19.59 1.94
C ALA A 380 23.14 -20.67 3.02
N GLY A 381 22.08 -21.35 3.46
CA GLY A 381 22.12 -22.35 4.53
C GLY A 381 22.25 -21.77 5.94
N ASP A 382 21.95 -20.48 6.13
CA ASP A 382 21.97 -19.84 7.45
C ASP A 382 20.64 -20.15 8.20
N PRO A 383 20.70 -20.74 9.41
CA PRO A 383 19.51 -21.11 10.19
C PRO A 383 18.63 -19.91 10.57
N ARG A 384 19.17 -18.69 10.55
CA ARG A 384 18.42 -17.46 10.79
C ARG A 384 17.33 -17.25 9.75
N GLY A 385 17.56 -17.62 8.49
CA GLY A 385 16.56 -17.47 7.43
C GLY A 385 15.27 -18.24 7.73
N GLU A 386 15.40 -19.51 8.13
CA GLU A 386 14.25 -20.33 8.53
C GLU A 386 13.55 -19.75 9.77
N LEU A 387 14.32 -19.28 10.76
CA LEU A 387 13.76 -18.67 11.97
C LEU A 387 12.92 -17.42 11.67
N VAL A 388 13.39 -16.53 10.77
CA VAL A 388 12.64 -15.34 10.34
C VAL A 388 11.31 -15.76 9.70
N GLN A 389 11.34 -16.65 8.71
CA GLN A 389 10.14 -17.10 7.99
C GLN A 389 9.08 -17.68 8.95
N LEU A 390 9.51 -18.52 9.90
CA LEU A 390 8.62 -19.15 10.87
C LEU A 390 7.98 -18.12 11.82
N GLN A 391 8.75 -17.16 12.31
CA GLN A 391 8.22 -16.13 13.21
C GLN A 391 7.30 -15.14 12.49
N GLU A 392 7.58 -14.79 11.22
CA GLU A 392 6.64 -13.98 10.41
C GLU A 392 5.35 -14.73 10.08
N ALA A 393 5.43 -16.04 9.83
CA ALA A 393 4.23 -16.88 9.68
C ALA A 393 3.38 -16.88 10.96
N GLN A 394 4.00 -16.96 12.14
CA GLN A 394 3.29 -16.84 13.42
C GLN A 394 2.58 -15.49 13.56
N ARG A 395 3.27 -14.37 13.28
CA ARG A 395 2.67 -13.03 13.35
C ARG A 395 1.51 -12.83 12.37
N SER A 396 1.60 -13.47 11.20
CA SER A 396 0.54 -13.43 10.18
C SER A 396 -0.66 -14.32 10.51
N GLY A 397 -0.77 -14.84 11.74
CA GLY A 397 -1.86 -15.72 12.18
C GLY A 397 -1.77 -17.15 11.64
N LYS A 398 -0.65 -17.53 11.00
CA LYS A 398 -0.40 -18.89 10.47
C LYS A 398 0.42 -19.74 11.46
N GLY A 399 0.55 -19.31 12.71
CA GLY A 399 1.25 -20.02 13.77
C GLY A 399 0.57 -21.35 14.10
N THR A 400 1.34 -22.42 14.13
CA THR A 400 0.88 -23.74 14.59
C THR A 400 1.79 -24.24 15.70
N ALA A 401 1.31 -25.17 16.53
CA ALA A 401 2.13 -25.81 17.55
C ALA A 401 3.36 -26.56 16.98
N ALA A 402 3.35 -26.90 15.68
CA ALA A 402 4.51 -27.44 15.00
C ALA A 402 5.55 -26.35 14.71
N ILE A 403 5.12 -25.17 14.25
CA ILE A 403 5.98 -24.01 14.03
C ILE A 403 6.63 -23.57 15.35
N GLU A 404 5.88 -23.46 16.45
CA GLU A 404 6.41 -23.09 17.76
C GLU A 404 7.51 -24.05 18.25
N ARG A 405 7.29 -25.37 18.07
CA ARG A 405 8.29 -26.39 18.38
C ARG A 405 9.53 -26.26 17.52
N ARG A 406 9.37 -25.94 16.23
CA ARG A 406 10.50 -25.75 15.31
C ARG A 406 11.31 -24.49 15.63
N VAL A 407 10.65 -23.36 15.91
CA VAL A 407 11.29 -22.11 16.38
C VAL A 407 12.11 -22.38 17.64
N SER A 408 11.51 -23.06 18.62
CA SER A 408 12.20 -23.41 19.87
C SER A 408 13.41 -24.31 19.66
N ALA A 409 13.33 -25.25 18.71
CA ALA A 409 14.45 -26.13 18.34
C ALA A 409 15.58 -25.34 17.66
N LEU A 410 15.26 -24.49 16.67
CA LEU A 410 16.23 -23.65 15.96
C LEU A 410 17.01 -22.74 16.92
N ILE A 411 16.31 -22.07 17.83
CA ILE A 411 16.96 -21.20 18.84
C ILE A 411 17.90 -22.00 19.73
N ARG A 412 17.48 -23.19 20.17
CA ARG A 412 18.29 -24.06 21.04
C ARG A 412 19.54 -24.59 20.32
N GLU A 413 19.38 -25.04 19.07
CA GLU A 413 20.43 -25.66 18.27
C GLU A 413 21.44 -24.63 17.73
N HIS A 414 20.99 -23.44 17.38
CA HIS A 414 21.80 -22.42 16.69
C HIS A 414 22.04 -21.13 17.49
N MET A 415 21.87 -21.17 18.82
CA MET A 415 21.98 -20.00 19.70
C MET A 415 23.24 -19.14 19.45
N ASP A 416 24.41 -19.77 19.31
CA ASP A 416 25.68 -19.06 19.14
C ASP A 416 25.76 -18.30 17.81
N VAL A 417 25.24 -18.89 16.74
CA VAL A 417 25.14 -18.24 15.42
C VAL A 417 24.11 -17.12 15.46
N LEU A 418 22.94 -17.39 16.05
CA LEU A 418 21.83 -16.44 16.09
C LEU A 418 22.13 -15.20 16.95
N THR A 419 22.94 -15.33 17.98
CA THR A 419 23.38 -14.22 18.84
C THR A 419 24.57 -13.44 18.30
N GLY A 420 25.19 -13.87 17.19
CA GLY A 420 26.32 -13.18 16.57
C GLY A 420 27.58 -13.12 17.44
N GLY A 421 27.68 -13.94 18.49
CA GLY A 421 28.82 -13.93 19.42
C GLY A 421 28.78 -12.79 20.45
N LEU A 422 27.63 -12.13 20.65
CA LEU A 422 27.49 -11.10 21.68
C LEU A 422 27.92 -11.62 23.07
N PRO A 423 28.77 -10.88 23.81
CA PRO A 423 29.35 -11.39 25.05
C PRO A 423 28.32 -11.45 26.19
N GLY A 424 28.27 -12.60 26.87
CA GLY A 424 27.52 -12.78 28.11
C GLY A 424 26.00 -12.85 27.97
N VAL A 425 25.49 -13.15 26.77
CA VAL A 425 24.06 -13.43 26.55
C VAL A 425 23.62 -14.63 27.38
N ASP A 426 22.65 -14.42 28.28
CA ASP A 426 21.99 -15.51 29.00
C ASP A 426 21.02 -16.24 28.07
N ARG A 427 21.51 -17.37 27.55
CA ARG A 427 20.82 -18.25 26.60
C ARG A 427 19.43 -18.71 27.07
N LYS A 428 19.14 -18.68 28.38
CA LYS A 428 17.85 -19.15 28.93
C LYS A 428 16.77 -18.09 28.94
N SER A 429 17.14 -16.82 28.78
CA SER A 429 16.23 -15.68 28.94
C SER A 429 16.27 -14.69 27.78
N CYS A 430 17.02 -14.99 26.73
CA CYS A 430 16.94 -14.22 25.50
C CYS A 430 15.65 -14.56 24.75
N VAL A 431 15.03 -13.54 24.18
CA VAL A 431 13.85 -13.66 23.32
C VAL A 431 14.24 -13.21 21.92
N PHE A 432 13.87 -14.03 20.93
CA PHE A 432 14.03 -13.71 19.52
C PHE A 432 12.69 -13.29 18.94
N GLU A 433 12.69 -12.21 18.17
CA GLU A 433 11.54 -11.79 17.38
C GLU A 433 11.96 -11.47 15.94
N GLY A 434 11.20 -11.99 14.98
CA GLY A 434 11.47 -11.79 13.55
C GLY A 434 12.81 -12.35 13.12
N GLY A 435 13.30 -13.39 13.81
CA GLY A 435 14.60 -14.02 13.59
C GLY A 435 15.78 -13.37 14.29
N PHE A 436 15.58 -12.27 15.01
CA PHE A 436 16.66 -11.47 15.61
C PHE A 436 16.51 -11.33 17.12
N LEU A 437 17.60 -11.02 17.79
CA LEU A 437 17.62 -10.82 19.24
C LEU A 437 16.80 -9.57 19.59
N HIS A 438 15.72 -9.75 20.35
CA HIS A 438 14.78 -8.70 20.73
C HIS A 438 14.96 -8.32 22.20
N THR A 439 14.91 -9.33 23.08
CA THR A 439 15.14 -9.17 24.52
C THR A 439 16.40 -9.92 24.89
N VAL A 440 17.32 -9.26 25.59
CA VAL A 440 18.58 -9.87 26.00
C VAL A 440 18.87 -9.61 27.46
N ARG A 441 19.24 -10.68 28.17
CA ARG A 441 19.84 -10.60 29.49
C ARG A 441 21.34 -10.79 29.39
N LEU A 442 22.11 -9.90 30.02
CA LEU A 442 23.57 -9.90 29.96
C LEU A 442 24.19 -10.17 31.32
N THR A 443 25.24 -10.99 31.30
CA THR A 443 26.02 -11.39 32.48
C THR A 443 27.52 -11.12 32.34
N ALA A 444 27.96 -10.60 31.18
CA ALA A 444 29.35 -10.25 30.92
C ALA A 444 29.82 -9.05 31.74
N ALA A 445 31.14 -8.94 31.91
CA ALA A 445 31.76 -7.74 32.45
C ALA A 445 31.55 -6.54 31.50
N ALA A 446 31.50 -5.33 32.06
CA ALA A 446 31.21 -4.13 31.28
C ALA A 446 32.24 -3.86 30.17
N GLU A 447 33.51 -4.21 30.38
CA GLU A 447 34.57 -4.05 29.38
C GLU A 447 34.28 -4.86 28.10
N ALA A 448 33.78 -6.09 28.23
CA ALA A 448 33.43 -6.92 27.10
C ALA A 448 32.21 -6.38 26.35
N LEU A 449 31.23 -5.84 27.08
CA LEU A 449 30.03 -5.23 26.50
C LEU A 449 30.35 -3.92 25.75
N VAL A 450 31.25 -3.10 26.30
CA VAL A 450 31.71 -1.88 25.63
C VAL A 450 32.51 -2.22 24.37
N ALA A 451 33.32 -3.28 24.40
CA ALA A 451 34.07 -3.73 23.23
C ALA A 451 33.18 -4.25 22.07
N SER A 452 31.93 -4.64 22.36
CA SER A 452 30.98 -5.09 21.33
C SER A 452 30.00 -4.01 20.88
N VAL A 453 30.15 -2.76 21.30
CA VAL A 453 29.18 -1.67 21.04
C VAL A 453 28.88 -1.44 19.55
N ASP A 454 29.84 -1.73 18.67
CA ASP A 454 29.73 -1.57 17.22
C ASP A 454 29.15 -2.81 16.50
N ASP A 455 28.88 -3.90 17.25
CA ASP A 455 28.26 -5.09 16.67
C ASP A 455 26.85 -4.79 16.20
N ARG A 456 26.54 -5.13 14.94
CA ARG A 456 25.23 -4.85 14.35
C ARG A 456 24.10 -5.62 15.02
N ALA A 457 24.36 -6.77 15.65
CA ALA A 457 23.35 -7.56 16.36
C ALA A 457 22.67 -6.78 17.49
N TRP A 458 23.32 -5.74 18.01
CA TRP A 458 22.74 -4.82 18.98
C TRP A 458 21.58 -3.99 18.43
N ARG A 459 21.53 -3.73 17.11
CA ARG A 459 20.53 -2.83 16.51
C ARG A 459 19.10 -3.35 16.59
N THR A 460 18.90 -4.65 16.77
CA THR A 460 17.57 -5.27 16.90
C THR A 460 17.08 -5.37 18.33
N VAL A 461 17.94 -5.12 19.32
CA VAL A 461 17.60 -5.25 20.74
C VAL A 461 16.70 -4.10 21.16
N ARG A 462 15.50 -4.45 21.65
CA ARG A 462 14.51 -3.51 22.18
C ARG A 462 14.43 -3.52 23.69
N ARG A 463 14.79 -4.65 24.31
CA ARG A 463 14.77 -4.80 25.78
C ARG A 463 16.09 -5.36 26.29
N LEU A 464 16.72 -4.62 27.19
CA LEU A 464 18.02 -4.93 27.75
C LEU A 464 17.91 -5.17 29.25
N VAL A 465 18.28 -6.36 29.70
CA VAL A 465 18.31 -6.74 31.12
C VAL A 465 19.75 -6.95 31.55
N LEU A 466 20.25 -6.11 32.45
CA LEU A 466 21.63 -6.20 32.92
C LEU A 466 21.68 -6.93 34.27
N GLY A 467 22.46 -8.00 34.34
CA GLY A 467 22.70 -8.72 35.57
C GLY A 467 23.53 -7.91 36.58
N PRO A 468 23.61 -8.37 37.85
CA PRO A 468 24.24 -7.63 38.95
C PRO A 468 25.75 -7.43 38.79
N LYS A 469 26.39 -8.18 37.89
CA LYS A 469 27.83 -8.08 37.60
C LYS A 469 28.15 -7.01 36.55
N VAL A 470 27.14 -6.42 35.93
CA VAL A 470 27.30 -5.41 34.90
C VAL A 470 27.45 -4.03 35.56
N SER A 471 28.63 -3.44 35.48
CA SER A 471 28.96 -2.17 36.14
C SER A 471 28.45 -0.94 35.38
N PHE A 472 28.59 0.25 35.99
CA PHE A 472 28.13 1.56 35.50
C PHE A 472 28.68 2.02 34.13
N ARG A 473 29.55 1.26 33.48
CA ARG A 473 30.20 1.62 32.20
C ARG A 473 29.40 1.24 30.94
N VAL A 474 28.13 0.88 31.08
CA VAL A 474 27.26 0.46 29.96
C VAL A 474 26.51 1.60 29.26
N ALA A 475 26.63 2.84 29.74
CA ALA A 475 25.97 3.98 29.11
C ALA A 475 26.29 4.14 27.61
N PRO A 476 27.55 3.93 27.14
CA PRO A 476 27.86 3.96 25.71
C PRO A 476 27.10 2.91 24.90
N LEU A 477 26.97 1.70 25.45
CA LEU A 477 26.19 0.63 24.82
C LEU A 477 24.72 1.03 24.71
N VAL A 478 24.09 1.43 25.81
CA VAL A 478 22.67 1.83 25.82
C VAL A 478 22.38 2.94 24.81
N ARG A 479 23.30 3.90 24.63
CA ARG A 479 23.18 4.98 23.65
C ARG A 479 23.34 4.52 22.19
N SER A 480 24.09 3.44 21.95
CA SER A 480 24.30 2.92 20.60
C SER A 480 23.14 2.07 20.08
N LEU A 481 22.19 1.68 20.94
CA LEU A 481 21.04 0.84 20.59
C LEU A 481 19.88 1.71 20.05
N PRO A 482 19.66 1.79 18.71
CA PRO A 482 18.67 2.70 18.14
C PRO A 482 17.21 2.33 18.45
N LEU A 483 16.95 1.04 18.69
CA LEU A 483 15.61 0.48 18.93
C LEU A 483 15.35 0.15 20.41
N LEU A 484 16.25 0.53 21.32
CA LEU A 484 16.10 0.20 22.73
C LEU A 484 14.97 1.01 23.36
N GLU A 485 13.96 0.29 23.83
CA GLU A 485 12.74 0.82 24.44
C GLU A 485 12.72 0.54 25.95
N ALA A 486 13.44 -0.48 26.41
CA ALA A 486 13.39 -0.94 27.79
C ALA A 486 14.77 -1.29 28.37
N VAL A 487 15.11 -0.77 29.55
CA VAL A 487 16.34 -1.11 30.28
C VAL A 487 16.05 -1.49 31.72
N ILE A 488 16.38 -2.71 32.10
CA ILE A 488 16.19 -3.24 33.46
C ILE A 488 17.56 -3.58 34.03
N CYS A 489 17.96 -2.93 35.13
CA CYS A 489 19.27 -3.18 35.74
C CYS A 489 19.27 -2.90 37.25
N GLU A 490 20.42 -3.12 37.89
CA GLU A 490 20.60 -2.72 39.28
C GLU A 490 20.48 -1.19 39.43
N PRO A 491 19.90 -0.68 40.53
CA PRO A 491 19.66 0.76 40.72
C PRO A 491 20.90 1.62 40.63
N SER A 492 22.02 1.11 41.16
CA SER A 492 23.31 1.80 41.07
C SER A 492 23.75 1.97 39.62
N THR A 493 23.57 0.97 38.76
CA THR A 493 23.88 1.08 37.34
C THR A 493 22.93 2.06 36.65
N LEU A 494 21.63 2.03 36.97
CA LEU A 494 20.63 2.92 36.38
C LEU A 494 20.89 4.40 36.73
N ALA A 495 21.27 4.71 37.97
CA ALA A 495 21.56 6.06 38.43
C ALA A 495 22.81 6.70 37.77
N TRP A 496 23.70 5.88 37.19
CA TRP A 496 24.90 6.36 36.50
C TRP A 496 24.70 6.58 35.00
N MET A 497 23.77 5.87 34.33
CA MET A 497 23.55 5.99 32.89
C MET A 497 23.26 7.43 32.39
N PRO A 498 22.50 8.27 33.11
CA PRO A 498 22.15 9.61 32.66
C PRO A 498 23.25 10.66 32.84
N LYS A 499 24.40 10.32 33.44
CA LYS A 499 25.46 11.31 33.71
C LYS A 499 26.04 11.93 32.45
N ASP A 500 25.97 11.21 31.33
CA ASP A 500 26.37 11.68 30.00
C ASP A 500 25.21 12.29 29.20
N GLY A 501 24.09 12.63 29.87
CA GLY A 501 22.88 13.22 29.31
C GLY A 501 21.65 12.31 29.40
N PRO A 502 20.42 12.86 29.24
CA PRO A 502 19.19 12.07 29.30
C PRO A 502 19.08 11.06 28.16
N LEU A 503 18.32 9.99 28.39
CA LEU A 503 18.06 8.90 27.45
C LEU A 503 16.57 8.86 27.05
N GLY A 504 16.12 9.90 26.35
CA GLY A 504 14.71 10.15 25.99
C GLY A 504 14.07 9.21 24.94
N ARG A 505 14.59 7.99 24.79
CA ARG A 505 13.97 6.97 23.91
C ARG A 505 13.47 5.77 24.70
N ILE A 506 13.95 5.60 25.92
CA ILE A 506 13.63 4.47 26.77
C ILE A 506 12.30 4.75 27.45
N ARG A 507 11.32 3.89 27.18
CA ARG A 507 9.95 3.95 27.68
C ARG A 507 9.75 3.10 28.93
N GLU A 508 10.58 2.09 29.14
CA GLU A 508 10.53 1.22 30.32
C GLU A 508 11.87 1.21 31.05
N VAL A 509 11.84 1.42 32.36
CA VAL A 509 13.03 1.34 33.21
C VAL A 509 12.80 0.40 34.38
N GLY A 510 13.81 -0.38 34.76
CA GLY A 510 13.71 -1.30 35.89
C GLY A 510 14.66 -0.96 37.03
N VAL A 511 14.14 -0.92 38.24
CA VAL A 511 14.85 -0.68 39.50
C VAL A 511 14.53 -1.76 40.52
N ALA A 512 15.54 -2.20 41.28
CA ALA A 512 15.29 -3.04 42.46
C ALA A 512 14.92 -2.18 43.68
N GLU A 513 15.71 -1.16 44.03
CA GLU A 513 15.53 -0.28 45.19
C GLU A 513 16.19 1.10 44.99
N GLY A 514 15.82 2.13 45.74
CA GLY A 514 16.53 3.44 45.76
C GLY A 514 15.76 4.60 45.10
N PRO A 515 16.28 5.84 45.18
CA PRO A 515 15.52 7.05 44.83
C PRO A 515 15.15 7.08 43.35
N LEU A 516 13.88 7.34 43.04
CA LEU A 516 13.37 7.33 41.66
C LEU A 516 13.56 8.66 40.95
N ARG A 517 13.66 9.78 41.67
CA ARG A 517 13.84 11.09 41.04
C ARG A 517 15.05 11.17 40.07
N PRO A 518 16.25 10.69 40.43
CA PRO A 518 17.38 10.64 39.48
C PRO A 518 17.12 9.75 38.26
N VAL A 519 16.32 8.69 38.42
CA VAL A 519 15.90 7.83 37.31
C VAL A 519 14.96 8.60 36.40
N ARG A 520 13.95 9.28 36.96
CA ARG A 520 13.00 10.07 36.18
C ARG A 520 13.71 11.17 35.37
N ASP A 521 14.63 11.90 35.99
CA ASP A 521 15.38 12.98 35.33
C ASP A 521 16.25 12.43 34.18
N GLY A 522 16.76 11.20 34.33
CA GLY A 522 17.59 10.55 33.32
C GLY A 522 16.84 9.88 32.18
N PHE A 523 15.59 9.47 32.43
CA PHE A 523 14.71 8.78 31.49
C PHE A 523 13.37 9.51 31.42
N PRO A 524 13.34 10.73 30.86
CA PRO A 524 12.16 11.60 30.91
C PRO A 524 10.95 11.01 30.15
N ASP A 525 11.19 10.17 29.15
CA ASP A 525 10.16 9.52 28.34
C ASP A 525 9.75 8.13 28.86
N ALA A 526 10.30 7.68 30.00
CA ALA A 526 9.90 6.43 30.61
C ALA A 526 8.47 6.54 31.13
N VAL A 527 7.57 5.69 30.64
CA VAL A 527 6.17 5.62 31.07
C VAL A 527 5.98 4.46 32.05
N THR A 528 6.78 3.41 31.93
CA THR A 528 6.65 2.18 32.71
C THR A 528 7.86 1.99 33.63
N LEU A 529 7.59 1.76 34.92
CA LEU A 529 8.59 1.42 35.92
C LEU A 529 8.47 -0.03 36.35
N HIS A 530 9.51 -0.83 36.12
CA HIS A 530 9.62 -2.18 36.65
C HIS A 530 10.28 -2.15 38.02
N VAL A 531 9.60 -2.64 39.06
CA VAL A 531 10.14 -2.69 40.42
C VAL A 531 10.26 -4.14 40.87
N THR A 532 11.41 -4.53 41.40
CA THR A 532 11.53 -5.84 42.08
C THR A 532 11.12 -5.68 43.53
N TRP A 533 10.25 -6.55 44.03
CA TRP A 533 9.82 -6.47 45.42
C TRP A 533 10.97 -6.76 46.39
N GLY A 534 11.27 -5.79 47.26
CA GLY A 534 12.28 -5.87 48.32
C GLY A 534 11.70 -5.81 49.74
N GLY A 535 10.37 -5.77 49.90
CA GLY A 535 9.69 -5.56 51.19
C GLY A 535 9.08 -4.16 51.32
N ARG A 536 8.99 -3.61 52.54
CA ARG A 536 8.28 -2.34 52.85
C ARG A 536 8.76 -1.13 52.05
N SER A 537 10.04 -1.11 51.66
CA SER A 537 10.62 -0.06 50.81
C SER A 537 9.95 0.01 49.43
N THR A 538 9.43 -1.09 48.91
CA THR A 538 8.76 -1.16 47.59
C THR A 538 7.53 -0.26 47.53
N PHE A 539 6.81 -0.10 48.64
CA PHE A 539 5.61 0.74 48.70
C PHE A 539 5.94 2.21 48.49
N ALA A 540 6.92 2.71 49.23
CA ALA A 540 7.40 4.08 49.08
C ALA A 540 7.89 4.35 47.64
N LEU A 541 8.47 3.34 46.97
CA LEU A 541 8.87 3.44 45.56
C LEU A 541 7.67 3.54 44.62
N VAL A 542 6.61 2.76 44.83
CA VAL A 542 5.40 2.86 44.00
C VAL A 542 4.75 4.23 44.16
N GLU A 543 4.63 4.74 45.39
CA GLU A 543 4.10 6.09 45.65
C GLU A 543 4.97 7.17 45.00
N GLU A 544 6.30 7.10 45.17
CA GLU A 544 7.25 8.02 44.54
C GLU A 544 7.16 7.95 42.99
N ALA A 545 6.95 6.75 42.42
CA ALA A 545 6.81 6.59 40.97
C ALA A 545 5.56 7.31 40.44
N VAL A 546 4.45 7.20 41.16
CA VAL A 546 3.21 7.89 40.82
C VAL A 546 3.41 9.41 40.87
N ASP A 547 4.04 9.91 41.93
CA ASP A 547 4.31 11.34 42.10
C ASP A 547 5.27 11.89 41.01
N LEU A 548 6.15 11.05 40.48
CA LEU A 548 7.07 11.38 39.39
C LEU A 548 6.44 11.25 37.99
N GLY A 549 5.19 10.81 37.90
CA GLY A 549 4.42 10.75 36.66
C GLY A 549 4.68 9.51 35.79
N PHE A 550 5.12 8.39 36.38
CA PHE A 550 5.08 7.11 35.66
C PHE A 550 3.62 6.69 35.45
N GLY A 551 3.26 6.36 34.21
CA GLY A 551 1.90 5.94 33.85
C GLY A 551 1.60 4.49 34.21
N GLU A 552 2.64 3.68 34.41
CA GLU A 552 2.53 2.27 34.71
C GLU A 552 3.66 1.82 35.67
N VAL A 553 3.31 0.96 36.63
CA VAL A 553 4.28 0.30 37.52
C VAL A 553 4.05 -1.21 37.47
N VAL A 554 5.10 -1.96 37.15
CA VAL A 554 5.09 -3.42 37.03
C VAL A 554 5.92 -4.01 38.16
N LEU A 555 5.29 -4.80 39.02
CA LEU A 555 5.96 -5.43 40.16
C LEU A 555 6.44 -6.84 39.81
N HIS A 556 7.72 -7.08 39.99
CA HIS A 556 8.38 -8.36 39.79
C HIS A 556 8.68 -9.05 41.13
N ARG A 557 8.52 -10.39 41.18
CA ARG A 557 8.88 -11.27 42.32
C ARG A 557 8.20 -10.92 43.66
N PHE A 558 6.88 -11.02 43.72
CA PHE A 558 6.17 -10.89 45.00
C PHE A 558 6.45 -12.10 45.92
N PRO A 559 6.78 -11.95 47.21
CA PRO A 559 7.21 -13.07 48.04
C PRO A 559 6.07 -14.07 48.29
N PRO A 560 6.36 -15.38 48.18
CA PRO A 560 5.42 -16.41 48.56
C PRO A 560 5.48 -16.58 50.09
N HIS A 561 4.46 -16.09 50.79
CA HIS A 561 4.00 -16.58 52.10
C HIS A 561 4.56 -16.00 53.43
N ASP A 562 5.71 -15.31 53.45
CA ASP A 562 6.37 -14.91 54.73
C ASP A 562 6.20 -13.43 55.16
N LEU A 563 5.22 -12.70 54.61
CA LEU A 563 4.89 -11.36 55.14
C LEU A 563 4.28 -11.47 56.54
N ASP A 564 4.76 -10.67 57.49
CA ASP A 564 4.14 -10.56 58.82
C ASP A 564 2.74 -9.92 58.72
N GLU A 565 1.92 -9.99 59.78
CA GLU A 565 0.54 -9.50 59.73
C GLU A 565 0.44 -7.99 59.42
N ALA A 566 1.41 -7.19 59.85
CA ALA A 566 1.46 -5.76 59.54
C ALA A 566 1.86 -5.52 58.08
N GLU A 567 2.80 -6.30 57.55
CA GLU A 567 3.19 -6.28 56.13
C GLU A 567 2.07 -6.77 55.22
N ARG A 568 1.26 -7.73 55.68
CA ARG A 568 0.04 -8.16 55.00
C ARG A 568 -1.02 -7.07 54.99
N LEU A 569 -1.13 -6.27 56.05
CA LEU A 569 -2.07 -5.16 56.18
C LEU A 569 -1.66 -3.94 55.33
N ASP A 570 -0.36 -3.60 55.28
CA ASP A 570 0.17 -2.57 54.39
C ASP A 570 0.07 -3.02 52.91
N ALA A 571 0.37 -4.29 52.62
CA ALA A 571 0.07 -4.89 51.32
C ALA A 571 -1.44 -4.90 51.01
N LEU A 572 -2.32 -4.96 52.02
CA LEU A 572 -3.76 -4.91 51.87
C LEU A 572 -4.29 -3.51 51.52
N ALA A 573 -3.63 -2.45 52.00
CA ALA A 573 -3.95 -1.08 51.60
C ALA A 573 -3.66 -0.85 50.11
N ILE A 574 -2.62 -1.52 49.59
CA ILE A 574 -2.32 -1.58 48.15
C ILE A 574 -3.17 -2.65 47.41
N ARG A 575 -3.70 -3.69 48.08
CA ARG A 575 -4.56 -4.76 47.49
C ARG A 575 -5.86 -4.27 46.86
N CYS A 576 -6.24 -3.01 47.05
CA CYS A 576 -7.27 -2.40 46.21
C CYS A 576 -6.88 -2.34 44.72
N CYS A 577 -5.61 -2.63 44.41
CA CYS A 577 -5.05 -2.60 43.08
C CYS A 577 -3.98 -3.67 42.77
N LEU A 578 -3.71 -4.73 43.57
CA LEU A 578 -2.75 -5.82 43.20
C LEU A 578 -3.16 -7.23 43.77
N VAL A 579 -3.18 -8.32 42.96
CA VAL A 579 -3.34 -9.75 43.39
C VAL A 579 -2.05 -10.53 42.99
N LEU A 580 -1.91 -11.88 43.01
CA LEU A 580 -0.59 -12.61 42.99
C LEU A 580 -0.43 -13.78 41.99
N ALA A 581 0.81 -14.06 41.50
CA ALA A 581 1.28 -15.43 41.20
C ALA A 581 2.82 -15.64 41.25
N ASP A 582 3.24 -16.92 41.18
CA ASP A 582 4.59 -17.48 41.40
C ASP A 582 5.26 -17.89 40.06
N PRO A 583 6.58 -17.68 39.86
CA PRO A 583 7.59 -18.71 40.21
C PRO A 583 8.99 -18.17 40.66
N PRO A 584 9.91 -19.01 41.16
CA PRO A 584 11.23 -18.58 41.63
C PRO A 584 12.26 -18.45 40.49
N GLY A 585 12.93 -17.29 40.37
CA GLY A 585 14.07 -17.08 39.45
C GLY A 585 14.39 -15.59 39.19
N PRO A 586 15.61 -15.21 38.72
CA PRO A 586 15.97 -13.80 38.41
C PRO A 586 15.09 -13.19 37.31
N LEU A 587 14.66 -11.91 37.50
CA LEU A 587 13.83 -11.06 36.61
C LEU A 587 13.64 -11.61 35.17
N GLN A 588 12.61 -12.44 34.92
CA GLN A 588 12.30 -12.82 33.55
C GLN A 588 11.28 -11.83 32.97
N PRO A 589 11.56 -11.20 31.81
CA PRO A 589 10.68 -10.19 31.21
C PRO A 589 9.27 -10.73 30.87
N ASP A 590 9.13 -12.05 30.73
CA ASP A 590 7.87 -12.76 30.44
C ASP A 590 7.36 -13.56 31.65
N ALA A 591 7.87 -13.28 32.86
CA ALA A 591 7.36 -13.89 34.08
C ALA A 591 5.92 -13.41 34.36
N PRO A 592 5.10 -14.23 35.04
CA PRO A 592 3.77 -13.85 35.50
C PRO A 592 3.78 -12.52 36.30
N ALA A 593 3.30 -11.46 35.64
CA ALA A 593 3.26 -10.04 36.01
C ALA A 593 1.95 -9.56 36.66
N TRP A 594 1.99 -8.72 37.70
CA TRP A 594 0.88 -7.79 37.94
C TRP A 594 1.23 -6.40 37.41
N ARG A 595 0.30 -5.85 36.65
CA ARG A 595 0.42 -4.54 36.00
C ARG A 595 -0.58 -3.57 36.61
N LEU A 596 -0.06 -2.49 37.16
CA LEU A 596 -0.84 -1.37 37.67
C LEU A 596 -0.74 -0.20 36.68
N SER A 597 -1.87 0.21 36.10
CA SER A 597 -1.91 1.24 35.05
C SER A 597 -2.90 2.35 35.39
N LEU A 598 -2.55 3.59 35.07
CA LEU A 598 -3.46 4.74 35.21
C LEU A 598 -4.23 4.96 33.90
N GLY A 599 -5.56 4.90 33.95
CA GLY A 599 -6.40 5.27 32.79
C GLY A 599 -6.29 6.77 32.48
N ALA A 600 -6.38 7.15 31.21
CA ALA A 600 -6.34 8.56 30.79
C ALA A 600 -7.49 9.36 31.45
N GLY A 601 -7.19 10.02 32.58
CA GLY A 601 -8.17 10.73 33.40
C GLY A 601 -9.07 9.85 34.27
N GLY A 602 -8.74 8.56 34.43
CA GLY A 602 -9.53 7.56 35.16
C GLY A 602 -8.83 6.97 36.38
N PRO A 603 -9.47 6.03 37.08
CA PRO A 603 -8.84 5.32 38.19
C PRO A 603 -7.70 4.39 37.75
N TRP A 604 -6.90 3.98 38.73
CA TRP A 604 -5.91 2.93 38.56
C TRP A 604 -6.59 1.59 38.29
N THR A 605 -6.11 0.88 37.26
CA THR A 605 -6.56 -0.44 36.88
C THR A 605 -5.45 -1.44 37.16
N LEU A 606 -5.83 -2.56 37.75
CA LEU A 606 -4.96 -3.71 37.93
C LEU A 606 -5.24 -4.78 36.87
N THR A 607 -4.20 -5.30 36.23
CA THR A 607 -4.29 -6.42 35.29
C THR A 607 -3.25 -7.51 35.61
N TRP A 608 -3.63 -8.75 35.34
CA TRP A 608 -2.75 -9.93 35.46
C TRP A 608 -2.23 -10.32 34.08
N GLU A 609 -0.92 -10.45 33.92
CA GLU A 609 -0.29 -10.88 32.69
C GLU A 609 0.49 -12.19 32.93
N GLY A 610 -0.12 -13.32 32.59
CA GLY A 610 0.53 -14.63 32.68
C GLY A 610 -0.39 -15.81 32.39
N SER A 611 0.17 -16.92 31.93
CA SER A 611 -0.56 -18.17 31.70
C SER A 611 -0.85 -18.89 33.02
N GLY A 612 -2.00 -18.63 33.64
CA GLY A 612 -2.42 -19.27 34.89
C GLY A 612 -3.57 -18.56 35.58
N ARG A 613 -4.33 -19.25 36.45
CA ARG A 613 -5.37 -18.62 37.27
C ARG A 613 -4.71 -17.89 38.45
N PRO A 614 -4.97 -16.59 38.66
CA PRO A 614 -4.58 -15.93 39.90
C PRO A 614 -5.35 -16.58 41.07
N ARG A 615 -4.67 -16.93 42.17
CA ARG A 615 -5.34 -17.44 43.38
C ARG A 615 -5.88 -16.27 44.20
N ILE A 616 -7.20 -16.19 44.33
CA ILE A 616 -7.91 -15.16 45.10
C ILE A 616 -8.26 -15.73 46.50
N PRO A 617 -7.80 -15.14 47.62
CA PRO A 617 -8.33 -15.46 48.95
C PRO A 617 -9.62 -14.69 49.26
N ASP A 618 -10.44 -15.22 50.18
CA ASP A 618 -11.81 -14.78 50.56
C ASP A 618 -12.17 -13.29 50.37
N GLY A 619 -13.24 -13.05 49.59
CA GLY A 619 -13.63 -11.73 49.06
C GLY A 619 -14.31 -10.75 50.04
N ASN A 620 -14.69 -11.16 51.25
CA ASN A 620 -15.48 -10.32 52.16
C ASN A 620 -14.69 -9.21 52.89
N ALA A 621 -13.35 -9.25 52.88
CA ALA A 621 -12.52 -8.22 53.52
C ALA A 621 -12.25 -7.00 52.61
N ILE A 622 -12.47 -7.13 51.30
CA ILE A 622 -12.00 -6.18 50.26
C ILE A 622 -12.96 -4.99 50.09
N LEU A 623 -14.26 -5.18 50.29
CA LEU A 623 -15.29 -4.20 49.89
C LEU A 623 -15.51 -3.02 50.86
N ARG A 624 -14.88 -3.00 52.05
CA ARG A 624 -15.18 -1.98 53.08
C ARG A 624 -14.30 -0.72 53.04
N ARG A 625 -13.26 -0.64 52.20
CA ARG A 625 -12.28 0.49 52.27
C ARG A 625 -11.68 0.95 50.92
N LEU A 626 -12.36 0.73 49.80
CA LEU A 626 -11.97 1.37 48.53
C LEU A 626 -12.28 2.88 48.56
N PRO A 627 -11.42 3.75 47.99
CA PRO A 627 -11.87 5.07 47.53
C PRO A 627 -12.90 4.88 46.41
N SER A 628 -13.88 5.77 46.31
CA SER A 628 -15.05 5.65 45.42
C SER A 628 -14.76 5.63 43.91
N THR A 629 -13.49 5.55 43.51
CA THR A 629 -13.06 5.69 42.11
C THR A 629 -12.43 4.44 41.52
N ALA A 630 -11.94 3.43 42.27
CA ALA A 630 -11.19 2.30 41.67
C ALA A 630 -12.06 1.26 40.93
N THR A 631 -11.57 0.72 39.81
CA THR A 631 -12.21 -0.35 39.01
C THR A 631 -11.26 -1.52 38.76
N VAL A 632 -11.76 -2.76 38.88
CA VAL A 632 -11.00 -3.99 38.62
C VAL A 632 -11.46 -4.57 37.28
N GLY A 633 -10.55 -4.61 36.29
CA GLY A 633 -10.78 -5.25 35.00
C GLY A 633 -10.28 -6.70 35.02
N VAL A 634 -11.17 -7.65 34.75
CA VAL A 634 -10.80 -9.05 34.49
C VAL A 634 -11.30 -9.39 33.09
N ASP A 635 -10.44 -9.92 32.22
CA ASP A 635 -10.90 -10.46 30.93
C ASP A 635 -12.01 -11.51 31.13
N PRO A 636 -12.94 -11.66 30.16
CA PRO A 636 -14.19 -12.40 30.37
C PRO A 636 -13.91 -13.84 30.80
N LEU A 637 -14.23 -14.12 32.06
CA LEU A 637 -14.24 -15.47 32.60
C LEU A 637 -15.43 -16.27 32.03
N PRO A 638 -15.34 -17.61 31.92
CA PRO A 638 -16.50 -18.43 31.58
C PRO A 638 -17.64 -18.19 32.58
N THR A 639 -18.88 -18.12 32.10
CA THR A 639 -20.11 -17.73 32.83
C THR A 639 -20.30 -18.42 34.19
N SER A 640 -19.79 -19.64 34.36
CA SER A 640 -19.86 -20.40 35.61
C SER A 640 -18.99 -19.83 36.73
N ALA A 641 -17.93 -19.09 36.42
CA ALA A 641 -17.08 -18.41 37.41
C ALA A 641 -17.72 -17.09 37.92
N MET A 642 -18.54 -16.45 37.08
CA MET A 642 -19.23 -15.19 37.42
C MET A 642 -20.35 -15.41 38.46
N GLN A 643 -20.99 -16.58 38.44
CA GLN A 643 -22.10 -16.92 39.35
C GLN A 643 -21.65 -17.17 40.80
N GLY A 644 -20.40 -17.57 41.03
CA GLY A 644 -19.86 -17.72 42.39
C GLY A 644 -19.47 -16.39 43.06
N LEU A 645 -19.16 -15.37 42.25
CA LEU A 645 -18.73 -14.04 42.72
C LEU A 645 -19.91 -13.10 43.02
N LEU A 646 -21.08 -13.33 42.42
CA LEU A 646 -22.27 -12.48 42.52
C LEU A 646 -23.27 -12.89 43.62
N ALA A 647 -22.99 -13.95 44.39
CA ALA A 647 -23.82 -14.36 45.51
C ALA A 647 -23.55 -13.46 46.74
N GLY A 648 -24.00 -12.20 46.69
CA GLY A 648 -23.98 -11.31 47.86
C GLY A 648 -23.85 -9.81 47.61
N VAL A 649 -23.91 -9.32 46.37
CA VAL A 649 -23.72 -7.89 46.07
C VAL A 649 -24.87 -7.35 45.21
N GLU A 650 -25.58 -6.33 45.69
CA GLU A 650 -26.40 -5.45 44.84
C GLU A 650 -25.44 -4.48 44.11
N CYS A 651 -25.27 -4.66 42.80
CA CYS A 651 -24.60 -3.69 41.94
C CYS A 651 -25.59 -3.12 40.93
N ASP A 652 -25.61 -1.78 40.79
CA ASP A 652 -26.27 -1.08 39.69
C ASP A 652 -25.38 -1.20 38.44
N VAL A 653 -25.86 -1.91 37.43
CA VAL A 653 -25.13 -2.15 36.18
C VAL A 653 -25.61 -1.12 35.15
N ARG A 654 -24.73 -0.20 34.74
CA ARG A 654 -24.95 0.62 33.53
C ARG A 654 -23.94 0.24 32.46
N GLY A 655 -24.47 -0.30 31.35
CA GLY A 655 -23.90 -0.33 30.01
C GLY A 655 -22.67 -1.20 29.84
#